data_AF-A0A938B7F3-F1
#
_entry.id   AF-A0A938B7F3-F1
#
_cell.length_a   1.000
_cell.length_b   1.000
_cell.length_c   1.000
_cell.angle_alpha   90.00
_cell.angle_beta   90.00
_cell.angle_gamma   90.00
#
_symmetry.space_group_name_H-M   'P 1'
#
loop_
_entity.id
_entity.type
_entity.pdbx_description
1 polymer ?
#
loop_
_entity_poly.entity_id
_entity_poly.type
_entity_poly.pdbx_seq_one_letter_code
_entity_poly.pdbx_strand_id
1 'polypeptide(L)'
;MTITRTFGRQPTLAEMNEYYARDDVLDFLYDECQRRNIDIAFRKKRWPIKPTSKAHLKEIIDDTIEQKIKKAYQLNAGNIDSIRLEKYDYLSFHAHTCITKGKKLLGFDLIFEADMQGWRRAFEDLCGVVKILDGFDVCYRIKYSGVRSLHLMIPFETFPQQFNGESILSQCAEIHSKIQNYFRRHGGMEKAHGGGVLRLAYSLNEDNGLVSLPILSHQLSDFRPWEANIYQVTIDKPWHGDVPANASRKMFNFLREVYDDDAKANKPQKKQISFGLEISEKKRSNDTVPSNESIDQWTARLKSDEPAVRVEAAFSLMTAPNPVSESVLKAGLSDHNPDVRWFLAESLQKRLASEAIELAGKLLWDDDQFVRISAIDALALSGENSLPALSNAMSADISASMEALNDVVYAIHKICPEGEPNFFFSEKKKFHHKEKKRKFCESKAVQSFVEANGDAIARFLQNTIDSGQPYWRVRGYIRQLRELCKQYSIAEIAPFRESIKILVPRLLKSFSSEEPEYHQSPLPKGAGGCSILQEIRKNQAIPLMTMREIADSFGIDTVKIPSNRMPEEERAFLTQVVRESLIGMTVEQKARILVMFWLHSTKKLSEPAGSLLLYIDKSAAATAITQAIARREFWAGKLKGAVELLKHIDPSAAESVTEWMDDVSFQLSVVSNEASRKLAQEKDIDELVEMLASQSWSMRRNAADALSQKCESNEEIGKVIDVLRHKNYKAREAALFALGAMSRHAQARAAIAGALNAPYWQVRRDALKIYLRLNPPDAIDVLFHIIQRRDSRQVKLAAVKELGRYMNDEQVVHKLKDIHADGHFNQRIRTTAERLLRKIPK
;
A
#
# COMPACT_ATOMS: atom_id res chain seq x y z
N MET A 1 33.18 31.54 15.92
CA MET A 1 31.70 31.66 16.01
C MET A 1 31.19 30.35 16.57
N THR A 2 30.49 30.37 17.70
CA THR A 2 29.79 29.21 18.23
C THR A 2 28.74 28.78 17.20
N ILE A 3 28.84 27.57 16.67
CA ILE A 3 27.84 27.02 15.75
C ILE A 3 26.53 26.90 16.53
N THR A 4 25.49 27.64 16.13
CA THR A 4 24.15 27.51 16.71
C THR A 4 23.63 26.12 16.39
N ARG A 5 23.45 25.28 17.41
CA ARG A 5 22.99 23.90 17.26
C ARG A 5 21.49 23.86 16.95
N THR A 6 21.11 23.11 15.93
CA THR A 6 19.77 22.69 15.60
C THR A 6 19.38 21.49 16.46
N PHE A 7 18.47 21.72 17.39
CA PHE A 7 17.79 20.63 18.07
C PHE A 7 16.64 20.12 17.18
N GLY A 8 16.40 18.81 17.16
CA GLY A 8 15.33 18.19 16.38
C GLY A 8 15.73 17.73 14.99
N ARG A 9 14.82 17.95 14.03
CA ARG A 9 14.97 17.58 12.63
C ARG A 9 15.63 18.72 11.87
N GLN A 10 16.06 18.37 10.67
CA GLN A 10 16.67 19.26 9.71
C GLN A 10 17.99 19.91 10.16
N PRO A 11 19.01 19.10 10.54
CA PRO A 11 20.31 19.65 10.87
C PRO A 11 20.92 20.41 9.69
N THR A 12 21.76 21.40 9.99
CA THR A 12 22.49 22.17 9.00
C THR A 12 23.60 21.35 8.36
N LEU A 13 24.16 21.89 7.28
CA LEU A 13 25.32 21.31 6.64
C LEU A 13 26.52 21.18 7.60
N ALA A 14 26.77 22.17 8.45
CA ALA A 14 27.84 22.11 9.45
C ALA A 14 27.67 20.93 10.41
N GLU A 15 26.44 20.71 10.87
CA GLU A 15 26.13 19.68 11.86
C GLU A 15 26.25 18.28 11.26
N MET A 16 25.82 18.10 10.00
CA MET A 16 26.07 16.86 9.27
C MET A 16 27.56 16.60 9.06
N ASN A 17 28.34 17.63 8.71
CA ASN A 17 29.78 17.52 8.55
C ASN A 17 30.45 17.15 9.88
N GLU A 18 30.10 17.83 10.97
CA GLU A 18 30.59 17.54 12.32
C GLU A 18 30.29 16.10 12.70
N TYR A 19 29.06 15.63 12.47
CA TYR A 19 28.66 14.27 12.80
C TYR A 19 29.47 13.21 12.04
N TYR A 20 29.59 13.33 10.72
CA TYR A 20 30.37 12.36 9.93
C TYR A 20 31.88 12.54 10.05
N ALA A 21 32.35 13.61 10.68
CA ALA A 21 33.76 13.80 11.02
C ALA A 21 34.13 13.21 12.39
N ARG A 22 33.16 12.79 13.21
CA ARG A 22 33.44 12.13 14.51
C ARG A 22 34.20 10.83 14.32
N ASP A 23 35.17 10.60 15.21
CA ASP A 23 36.01 9.41 15.16
C ASP A 23 35.21 8.11 15.31
N ASP A 24 34.26 8.07 16.25
CA ASP A 24 33.42 6.90 16.51
C ASP A 24 32.51 6.56 15.32
N VAL A 25 31.97 7.57 14.64
CA VAL A 25 31.17 7.42 13.40
C VAL A 25 32.03 6.89 12.25
N LEU A 26 33.23 7.46 12.06
CA LEU A 26 34.15 7.02 11.01
C LEU A 26 34.66 5.59 11.25
N ASP A 27 34.99 5.24 12.50
CA ASP A 27 35.43 3.90 12.88
C ASP A 27 34.33 2.88 12.58
N PHE A 28 33.10 3.16 13.03
CA PHE A 28 31.94 2.33 12.75
C PHE A 28 31.70 2.15 11.23
N LEU A 29 31.62 3.25 10.48
CA LEU A 29 31.35 3.17 9.04
C LEU A 29 32.46 2.42 8.30
N TYR A 30 33.72 2.62 8.67
CA TYR A 30 34.84 1.91 8.07
C TYR A 30 34.75 0.40 8.32
N ASP A 31 34.49 -0.02 9.56
CA ASP A 31 34.30 -1.41 9.93
C ASP A 31 33.14 -2.06 9.16
N GLU A 32 32.03 -1.34 9.01
CA GLU A 32 30.88 -1.79 8.25
C GLU A 32 31.21 -1.95 6.76
N CYS A 33 32.00 -1.04 6.18
CA CYS A 33 32.51 -1.17 4.81
C CYS A 33 33.44 -2.38 4.60
N GLN A 34 34.11 -2.88 5.65
CA GLN A 34 34.91 -4.11 5.54
C GLN A 34 34.05 -5.37 5.57
N ARG A 35 32.84 -5.29 6.16
CA ARG A 35 31.95 -6.44 6.37
C ARG A 35 30.85 -6.57 5.33
N ARG A 36 30.37 -5.45 4.80
CA ARG A 36 29.24 -5.38 3.88
C ARG A 36 29.56 -4.54 2.66
N ASN A 37 28.85 -4.81 1.57
CA ASN A 37 28.81 -3.86 0.47
C ASN A 37 27.98 -2.66 0.92
N ILE A 38 28.62 -1.50 1.03
CA ILE A 38 27.99 -0.25 1.46
C ILE A 38 27.94 0.71 0.28
N ASP A 39 26.79 1.34 0.09
CA ASP A 39 26.61 2.48 -0.78
C ASP A 39 26.52 3.76 0.04
N ILE A 40 27.02 4.84 -0.54
CA ILE A 40 26.66 6.19 -0.13
C ILE A 40 25.46 6.65 -0.96
N ALA A 41 24.54 7.38 -0.33
CA ALA A 41 23.26 7.78 -0.87
C ALA A 41 23.05 9.28 -0.72
N PHE A 42 22.59 9.92 -1.80
CA PHE A 42 22.27 11.35 -1.87
C PHE A 42 21.24 11.61 -2.97
N ARG A 43 20.19 12.41 -2.70
CA ARG A 43 19.12 12.75 -3.66
C ARG A 43 18.57 11.53 -4.44
N LYS A 44 18.27 10.45 -3.72
CA LYS A 44 17.77 9.16 -4.25
C LYS A 44 18.72 8.42 -5.19
N LYS A 45 19.95 8.90 -5.38
CA LYS A 45 21.03 8.19 -6.07
C LYS A 45 21.88 7.47 -5.04
N ARG A 46 22.45 6.33 -5.44
CA ARG A 46 23.34 5.52 -4.61
C ARG A 46 24.52 5.04 -5.44
N TRP A 47 25.69 4.97 -4.85
CA TRP A 47 26.86 4.38 -5.47
C TRP A 47 27.73 3.66 -4.44
N PRO A 48 28.36 2.54 -4.83
CA PRO A 48 29.15 1.73 -3.91
C PRO A 48 30.43 2.47 -3.52
N ILE A 49 30.84 2.26 -2.26
CA ILE A 49 32.11 2.75 -1.73
C ILE A 49 32.94 1.57 -1.22
N LYS A 50 34.26 1.71 -1.28
CA LYS A 50 35.20 0.72 -0.76
C LYS A 50 36.46 1.40 -0.22
N PRO A 51 36.37 2.06 0.95
CA PRO A 51 37.50 2.74 1.55
C PRO A 51 38.62 1.75 1.89
N THR A 52 39.86 2.13 1.63
CA THR A 52 41.06 1.35 1.98
C THR A 52 41.56 1.65 3.38
N SER A 53 41.25 2.81 3.92
CA SER A 53 41.56 3.26 5.28
C SER A 53 40.46 4.19 5.81
N LYS A 54 40.46 4.48 7.11
CA LYS A 54 39.60 5.50 7.73
C LYS A 54 39.79 6.87 7.09
N ALA A 55 41.05 7.26 6.81
CA ALA A 55 41.37 8.51 6.14
C ALA A 55 40.75 8.58 4.73
N HIS A 56 40.84 7.50 3.95
CA HIS A 56 40.21 7.43 2.63
C HIS A 56 38.67 7.45 2.72
N LEU A 57 38.06 6.85 3.74
CA LEU A 57 36.63 7.01 3.96
C LEU A 57 36.25 8.47 4.21
N LYS A 58 37.01 9.16 5.06
CA LYS A 58 36.79 10.59 5.31
C LYS A 58 36.92 11.42 4.04
N GLU A 59 37.94 11.18 3.23
CA GLU A 59 38.12 11.84 1.92
C GLU A 59 36.91 11.62 1.00
N ILE A 60 36.40 10.38 0.89
CA ILE A 60 35.19 10.08 0.09
C ILE A 60 33.98 10.90 0.58
N ILE A 61 33.82 11.02 1.90
CA ILE A 61 32.73 11.77 2.52
C ILE A 61 32.88 13.26 2.21
N ASP A 62 34.05 13.84 2.51
CA ASP A 62 34.36 15.26 2.31
C ASP A 62 34.18 15.64 0.82
N ASP A 63 34.71 14.83 -0.11
CA ASP A 63 34.57 15.02 -1.54
C ASP A 63 33.11 14.98 -1.99
N THR A 64 32.32 14.05 -1.43
CA THR A 64 30.90 13.95 -1.76
C THR A 64 30.16 15.20 -1.29
N ILE A 65 30.43 15.67 -0.07
CA ILE A 65 29.81 16.86 0.50
C ILE A 65 30.17 18.09 -0.33
N GLU A 66 31.45 18.28 -0.65
CA GLU A 66 31.94 19.41 -1.44
C GLU A 66 31.36 19.40 -2.86
N GLN A 67 31.45 18.27 -3.56
CA GLN A 67 31.08 18.19 -4.97
C GLN A 67 29.57 18.08 -5.23
N LYS A 68 28.80 17.51 -4.31
CA LYS A 68 27.36 17.23 -4.53
C LYS A 68 26.45 18.14 -3.71
N ILE A 69 26.85 18.48 -2.48
CA ILE A 69 26.00 19.21 -1.54
C ILE A 69 26.33 20.69 -1.59
N LYS A 70 27.55 21.11 -1.24
CA LYS A 70 27.93 22.53 -1.23
C LYS A 70 27.71 23.19 -2.57
N LYS A 71 28.11 22.56 -3.69
CA LYS A 71 27.83 23.06 -5.04
C LYS A 71 26.36 23.31 -5.33
N ALA A 72 25.44 22.51 -4.77
CA ALA A 72 24.00 22.71 -4.96
C ALA A 72 23.45 23.91 -4.19
N TYR A 73 24.14 24.33 -3.12
CA TYR A 73 23.76 25.43 -2.23
C TYR A 73 24.60 26.71 -2.42
N GLN A 74 25.53 26.72 -3.38
CA GLN A 74 26.45 27.83 -3.68
C GLN A 74 25.75 29.14 -4.07
N LEU A 75 24.51 29.08 -4.55
CA LEU A 75 23.73 30.27 -4.95
C LEU A 75 22.97 30.93 -3.79
N ASN A 76 23.01 30.38 -2.58
CA ASN A 76 22.34 30.96 -1.42
C ASN A 76 23.19 32.11 -0.83
N ALA A 77 22.56 33.27 -0.60
CA ALA A 77 23.21 34.52 -0.19
C ALA A 77 23.68 34.56 1.29
N GLY A 78 24.10 33.43 1.87
CA GLY A 78 24.47 33.32 3.28
C GLY A 78 25.58 32.30 3.54
N ASN A 79 25.97 32.15 4.82
CA ASN A 79 26.94 31.14 5.21
C ASN A 79 26.36 29.74 4.96
N ILE A 80 26.93 29.02 3.98
CA ILE A 80 26.51 27.67 3.58
C ILE A 80 26.44 26.69 4.76
N ASP A 81 27.33 26.83 5.73
CA ASP A 81 27.40 25.96 6.90
C ASP A 81 26.20 26.11 7.84
N SER A 82 25.52 27.26 7.82
CA SER A 82 24.31 27.54 8.61
C SER A 82 23.00 27.13 7.92
N ILE A 83 23.06 26.63 6.68
CA ILE A 83 21.88 26.25 5.91
C ILE A 83 21.31 24.95 6.48
N ARG A 84 20.04 24.99 6.89
CA ARG A 84 19.25 23.78 7.17
C ARG A 84 19.01 23.01 5.87
N LEU A 85 19.39 21.74 5.86
CA LEU A 85 19.29 20.92 4.65
C LEU A 85 17.84 20.50 4.41
N GLU A 86 17.43 20.46 3.15
CA GLU A 86 16.10 20.00 2.78
C GLU A 86 16.00 18.47 2.70
N LYS A 87 14.77 17.99 2.55
CA LYS A 87 14.48 16.58 2.29
C LYS A 87 15.25 16.08 1.06
N TYR A 88 15.95 14.96 1.25
CA TYR A 88 16.87 14.26 0.36
C TYR A 88 18.28 14.83 0.21
N ASP A 89 18.62 15.86 0.98
CA ASP A 89 19.94 16.51 0.91
C ASP A 89 20.90 16.06 2.01
N TYR A 90 20.50 15.10 2.83
CA TYR A 90 21.38 14.42 3.78
C TYR A 90 22.16 13.31 3.11
N LEU A 91 23.45 13.26 3.43
CA LEU A 91 24.31 12.13 3.11
C LEU A 91 23.89 10.92 3.96
N SER A 92 23.68 9.78 3.32
CA SER A 92 23.22 8.55 3.98
C SER A 92 24.00 7.34 3.50
N PHE A 93 24.12 6.31 4.33
CA PHE A 93 24.85 5.07 4.05
C PHE A 93 23.89 3.89 4.07
N HIS A 94 24.05 2.99 3.11
CA HIS A 94 23.09 1.92 2.85
C HIS A 94 23.84 0.60 2.65
N ALA A 95 23.48 -0.41 3.43
CA ALA A 95 24.02 -1.75 3.32
C ALA A 95 23.17 -2.61 2.37
N HIS A 96 23.83 -3.33 1.46
CA HIS A 96 23.18 -4.32 0.62
C HIS A 96 22.84 -5.56 1.42
N THR A 97 21.69 -6.18 1.14
CA THR A 97 21.33 -7.44 1.80
C THR A 97 22.14 -8.62 1.29
N CYS A 98 22.60 -8.57 0.04
CA CYS A 98 23.51 -9.57 -0.52
C CYS A 98 24.96 -9.13 -0.34
N ILE A 99 25.77 -9.98 0.26
CA ILE A 99 27.22 -9.77 0.42
C ILE A 99 27.93 -10.39 -0.77
N THR A 100 28.62 -9.58 -1.55
CA THR A 100 29.22 -10.01 -2.83
C THR A 100 30.67 -9.56 -2.98
N LYS A 101 31.46 -10.41 -3.64
CA LYS A 101 32.80 -10.08 -4.14
C LYS A 101 32.83 -10.39 -5.63
N GLY A 102 32.71 -9.36 -6.46
CA GLY A 102 32.47 -9.52 -7.89
C GLY A 102 31.12 -10.20 -8.13
N LYS A 103 31.10 -11.29 -8.91
CA LYS A 103 29.88 -12.08 -9.16
C LYS A 103 29.58 -13.14 -8.09
N LYS A 104 30.48 -13.35 -7.11
CA LYS A 104 30.34 -14.39 -6.09
C LYS A 104 29.51 -13.88 -4.91
N LEU A 105 28.44 -14.60 -4.57
CA LEU A 105 27.69 -14.41 -3.33
C LEU A 105 28.46 -15.04 -2.17
N LEU A 106 28.72 -14.25 -1.14
CA LEU A 106 29.44 -14.65 0.07
C LEU A 106 28.51 -14.81 1.27
N GLY A 107 27.37 -14.12 1.28
CA GLY A 107 26.42 -14.11 2.39
C GLY A 107 25.16 -13.31 2.06
N PHE A 108 24.17 -13.37 2.96
CA PHE A 108 22.96 -12.56 2.89
C PHE A 108 22.44 -12.20 4.28
N ASP A 109 22.00 -10.96 4.46
CA ASP A 109 21.26 -10.55 5.65
C ASP A 109 19.76 -10.65 5.39
N LEU A 110 19.02 -11.17 6.37
CA LEU A 110 17.56 -11.25 6.29
C LEU A 110 16.95 -10.01 6.94
N ILE A 111 16.18 -9.24 6.17
CA ILE A 111 15.70 -7.92 6.59
C ILE A 111 14.18 -7.83 6.47
N PHE A 112 13.55 -7.18 7.44
CA PHE A 112 12.14 -6.81 7.41
C PHE A 112 11.99 -5.34 7.84
N GLU A 113 11.26 -4.56 7.05
CA GLU A 113 10.92 -3.17 7.36
C GLU A 113 9.41 -2.96 7.26
N ALA A 114 8.83 -2.27 8.24
CA ALA A 114 7.40 -1.92 8.28
C ALA A 114 7.23 -0.44 7.93
N ASP A 115 6.79 -0.11 6.72
CA ASP A 115 6.47 1.28 6.35
C ASP A 115 4.98 1.56 6.58
N MET A 116 4.66 1.99 7.80
CA MET A 116 3.30 2.34 8.23
C MET A 116 3.19 3.83 8.56
N GLN A 117 1.97 4.35 8.50
CA GLN A 117 1.71 5.70 9.02
C GLN A 117 1.99 5.69 10.53
N GLY A 118 2.80 6.64 10.99
CA GLY A 118 3.23 6.76 12.37
C GLY A 118 4.21 5.68 12.83
N TRP A 119 5.21 6.08 13.60
CA TRP A 119 6.31 5.19 14.01
C TRP A 119 5.87 4.12 15.01
N ARG A 120 4.96 4.44 15.95
CA ARG A 120 4.41 3.47 16.93
C ARG A 120 3.74 2.27 16.26
N ARG A 121 2.89 2.52 15.25
CA ARG A 121 2.22 1.46 14.49
C ARG A 121 3.18 0.62 13.66
N ALA A 122 4.24 1.24 13.11
CA ALA A 122 5.28 0.51 12.41
C ALA A 122 6.07 -0.42 13.35
N PHE A 123 6.30 -0.01 14.60
CA PHE A 123 6.95 -0.84 15.62
C PHE A 123 6.07 -2.03 16.00
N GLU A 124 4.76 -1.81 16.17
CA GLU A 124 3.79 -2.86 16.49
C GLU A 124 3.77 -4.02 15.50
N ASP A 125 3.87 -3.73 14.20
CA ASP A 125 3.86 -4.75 13.14
C ASP A 125 5.01 -5.76 13.28
N LEU A 126 6.08 -5.38 13.99
CA LEU A 126 7.24 -6.22 14.25
C LEU A 126 7.42 -6.60 15.74
N CYS A 127 6.58 -6.09 16.65
CA CYS A 127 6.69 -6.41 18.09
C CYS A 127 6.53 -7.90 18.37
N GLY A 128 5.56 -8.56 17.71
CA GLY A 128 5.39 -10.01 17.82
C GLY A 128 6.54 -10.80 17.21
N VAL A 129 7.15 -10.27 16.14
CA VAL A 129 8.35 -10.86 15.53
C VAL A 129 9.54 -10.80 16.50
N VAL A 130 9.75 -9.65 17.14
CA VAL A 130 10.76 -9.46 18.17
C VAL A 130 10.58 -10.46 19.32
N LYS A 131 9.36 -10.58 19.87
CA LYS A 131 9.05 -11.54 20.95
C LYS A 131 9.31 -13.00 20.55
N ILE A 132 9.02 -13.36 19.30
CA ILE A 132 9.35 -14.71 18.78
C ILE A 132 10.86 -14.91 18.77
N LEU A 133 11.61 -13.97 18.20
CA LEU A 133 13.06 -14.10 18.09
C LEU A 133 13.75 -14.14 19.46
N ASP A 134 13.29 -13.30 20.41
CA ASP A 134 13.70 -13.36 21.82
C ASP A 134 13.42 -14.74 22.43
N GLY A 135 12.23 -15.30 22.19
CA GLY A 135 11.85 -16.62 22.70
C GLY A 135 12.69 -17.79 22.15
N PHE A 136 13.25 -17.66 20.95
CA PHE A 136 14.21 -18.61 20.37
C PHE A 136 15.67 -18.25 20.64
N ASP A 137 15.94 -17.11 21.28
CA ASP A 137 17.28 -16.56 21.50
C ASP A 137 18.07 -16.44 20.19
N VAL A 138 17.39 -15.97 19.13
CA VAL A 138 18.00 -15.70 17.82
C VAL A 138 18.73 -14.37 17.90
N CYS A 139 19.98 -14.33 17.41
CA CYS A 139 20.69 -13.06 17.29
C CYS A 139 20.09 -12.23 16.14
N TYR A 140 19.50 -11.08 16.46
CA TYR A 140 18.98 -10.13 15.48
C TYR A 140 19.38 -8.69 15.87
N ARG A 141 19.04 -7.74 15.02
CA ARG A 141 19.22 -6.31 15.22
C ARG A 141 17.93 -5.57 14.88
N ILE A 142 17.61 -4.55 15.65
CA ILE A 142 16.54 -3.61 15.32
C ILE A 142 17.03 -2.18 15.41
N LYS A 143 16.50 -1.31 14.56
CA LYS A 143 16.77 0.13 14.62
C LYS A 143 15.56 0.93 14.17
N TYR A 144 15.44 2.12 14.71
CA TYR A 144 14.57 3.13 14.14
C TYR A 144 15.19 3.69 12.85
N SER A 145 14.37 3.81 11.82
CA SER A 145 14.79 4.29 10.51
C SER A 145 15.19 5.77 10.48
N GLY A 146 14.84 6.55 11.50
CA GLY A 146 14.90 8.02 11.52
C GLY A 146 13.59 8.72 11.14
N VAL A 147 12.55 7.97 10.71
CA VAL A 147 11.23 8.57 10.39
C VAL A 147 10.07 7.78 10.99
N ARG A 148 9.89 6.51 10.57
CA ARG A 148 8.71 5.74 11.00
C ARG A 148 8.99 4.26 11.18
N SER A 149 9.73 3.65 10.27
CA SER A 149 9.89 2.20 10.27
C SER A 149 10.81 1.70 11.40
N LEU A 150 10.42 0.57 12.01
CA LEU A 150 11.33 -0.31 12.73
C LEU A 150 11.95 -1.25 11.70
N HIS A 151 13.27 -1.20 11.56
CA HIS A 151 14.00 -2.10 10.68
C HIS A 151 14.50 -3.26 11.52
N LEU A 152 14.17 -4.49 11.13
CA LEU A 152 14.66 -5.72 11.73
C LEU A 152 15.62 -6.41 10.77
N MET A 153 16.73 -6.90 11.28
CA MET A 153 17.78 -7.54 10.50
C MET A 153 18.33 -8.75 11.25
N ILE A 154 18.48 -9.87 10.57
CA ILE A 154 19.17 -11.06 11.09
C ILE A 154 20.47 -11.23 10.28
N PRO A 155 21.66 -11.11 10.93
CA PRO A 155 22.94 -11.14 10.22
C PRO A 155 23.20 -12.49 9.57
N PHE A 156 23.84 -12.49 8.40
CA PHE A 156 24.26 -13.71 7.71
C PHE A 156 25.03 -14.67 8.62
N GLU A 157 25.91 -14.14 9.46
CA GLU A 157 26.80 -14.88 10.36
C GLU A 157 26.02 -15.67 11.43
N THR A 158 24.74 -15.36 11.63
CA THR A 158 23.86 -16.11 12.54
C THR A 158 23.33 -17.40 11.91
N PHE A 159 23.41 -17.56 10.59
CA PHE A 159 22.90 -18.75 9.92
C PHE A 159 23.89 -19.92 9.99
N PRO A 160 23.41 -21.18 10.03
CA PRO A 160 24.28 -22.34 9.87
C PRO A 160 24.85 -22.39 8.45
N GLN A 161 26.03 -22.98 8.27
CA GLN A 161 26.64 -23.13 6.93
C GLN A 161 25.77 -23.98 5.99
N GLN A 162 25.07 -24.97 6.55
CA GLN A 162 24.16 -25.87 5.85
C GLN A 162 22.88 -26.07 6.66
N PHE A 163 21.77 -26.29 5.95
CA PHE A 163 20.47 -26.62 6.51
C PHE A 163 19.76 -27.58 5.56
N ASN A 164 19.14 -28.65 6.09
CA ASN A 164 18.48 -29.71 5.31
C ASN A 164 19.35 -30.33 4.19
N GLY A 165 20.66 -30.47 4.43
CA GLY A 165 21.59 -31.12 3.49
C GLY A 165 22.09 -30.22 2.35
N GLU A 166 21.65 -28.96 2.28
CA GLU A 166 22.12 -27.97 1.30
C GLU A 166 22.82 -26.80 1.97
N SER A 167 23.64 -26.07 1.21
CA SER A 167 24.23 -24.81 1.67
C SER A 167 23.15 -23.78 1.99
N ILE A 168 23.37 -22.96 3.02
CA ILE A 168 22.43 -21.87 3.33
C ILE A 168 22.34 -20.84 2.19
N LEU A 169 23.43 -20.63 1.44
CA LEU A 169 23.50 -19.64 0.36
C LEU A 169 22.59 -20.00 -0.82
N SER A 170 22.38 -21.30 -1.10
CA SER A 170 21.46 -21.73 -2.16
C SER A 170 19.99 -21.58 -1.77
N GLN A 171 19.69 -21.42 -0.48
CA GLN A 171 18.34 -21.45 0.08
C GLN A 171 17.78 -20.07 0.47
N CYS A 172 18.52 -18.98 0.22
CA CYS A 172 18.17 -17.63 0.68
C CYS A 172 16.70 -17.23 0.42
N ALA A 173 16.21 -17.41 -0.81
CA ALA A 173 14.85 -17.00 -1.18
C ALA A 173 13.77 -17.85 -0.48
N GLU A 174 14.03 -19.14 -0.29
CA GLU A 174 13.12 -20.06 0.38
C GLU A 174 13.04 -19.75 1.88
N ILE A 175 14.20 -19.59 2.52
CA ILE A 175 14.32 -19.21 3.94
C ILE A 175 13.58 -17.91 4.21
N HIS A 176 13.83 -16.87 3.39
CA HIS A 176 13.15 -15.60 3.50
C HIS A 176 11.62 -15.77 3.44
N SER A 177 11.12 -16.52 2.43
CA SER A 177 9.68 -16.75 2.27
C SER A 177 9.07 -17.50 3.45
N LYS A 178 9.73 -18.56 3.95
CA LYS A 178 9.21 -19.38 5.06
C LYS A 178 9.21 -18.62 6.38
N ILE A 179 10.30 -17.91 6.71
CA ILE A 179 10.36 -17.04 7.90
C ILE A 179 9.30 -15.95 7.82
N GLN A 180 9.14 -15.29 6.66
CA GLN A 180 8.12 -14.27 6.48
C GLN A 180 6.70 -14.82 6.71
N ASN A 181 6.41 -16.02 6.23
CA ASN A 181 5.11 -16.67 6.46
C ASN A 181 4.92 -17.11 7.91
N TYR A 182 5.99 -17.54 8.58
CA TYR A 182 5.97 -17.86 10.00
C TYR A 182 5.64 -16.61 10.83
N PHE A 183 6.34 -15.49 10.59
CA PHE A 183 6.07 -14.20 11.25
C PHE A 183 4.66 -13.69 11.00
N ARG A 184 4.10 -13.85 9.79
CA ARG A 184 2.70 -13.50 9.50
C ARG A 184 1.68 -14.34 10.27
N ARG A 185 1.99 -15.62 10.52
CA ARG A 185 1.08 -16.54 11.21
C ARG A 185 1.15 -16.41 12.73
N HIS A 186 2.35 -16.22 13.26
CA HIS A 186 2.62 -16.34 14.69
C HIS A 186 3.00 -15.01 15.34
N GLY A 187 3.52 -14.04 14.58
CA GLY A 187 4.03 -12.76 15.09
C GLY A 187 3.13 -11.56 14.78
N GLY A 188 1.99 -11.75 14.11
CA GLY A 188 1.06 -10.67 13.78
C GLY A 188 1.52 -9.72 12.67
N MET A 189 2.68 -9.97 12.06
CA MET A 189 3.27 -9.13 11.01
C MET A 189 2.36 -9.07 9.78
N GLU A 190 1.86 -7.90 9.41
CA GLU A 190 0.95 -7.72 8.28
C GLU A 190 1.59 -6.99 7.10
N LYS A 191 2.32 -5.91 7.38
CA LYS A 191 2.77 -4.96 6.34
C LYS A 191 4.26 -5.03 6.06
N ALA A 192 5.06 -5.51 7.00
CA ALA A 192 6.50 -5.57 6.82
C ALA A 192 6.92 -6.48 5.64
N HIS A 193 7.93 -6.02 4.93
CA HIS A 193 8.47 -6.71 3.75
C HIS A 193 10.00 -6.69 3.75
N GLY A 194 10.58 -7.62 2.99
CA GLY A 194 12.02 -7.61 2.73
C GLY A 194 12.41 -6.60 1.65
N GLY A 195 13.64 -6.10 1.73
CA GLY A 195 14.25 -5.17 0.78
C GLY A 195 15.61 -5.69 0.28
N GLY A 196 16.11 -5.08 -0.80
CA GLY A 196 17.45 -5.39 -1.34
C GLY A 196 18.57 -4.55 -0.73
N VAL A 197 18.23 -3.45 -0.06
CA VAL A 197 19.16 -2.50 0.55
C VAL A 197 18.50 -1.94 1.81
N LEU A 198 19.27 -1.76 2.88
CA LEU A 198 18.86 -1.18 4.14
C LEU A 198 19.71 0.03 4.46
N ARG A 199 19.10 1.17 4.85
CA ARG A 199 19.87 2.28 5.43
C ARG A 199 20.66 1.74 6.63
N LEU A 200 21.95 1.99 6.73
CA LEU A 200 22.81 1.49 7.80
C LEU A 200 22.37 2.07 9.16
N ALA A 201 22.74 1.40 10.26
CA ALA A 201 22.68 2.02 11.58
C ALA A 201 23.59 3.26 11.63
N TYR A 202 23.26 4.22 12.48
CA TYR A 202 24.00 5.48 12.69
C TYR A 202 24.13 6.40 11.46
N SER A 203 23.52 6.04 10.32
CA SER A 203 23.40 6.92 9.16
C SER A 203 22.26 7.92 9.32
N LEU A 204 22.42 9.14 8.81
CA LEU A 204 21.32 10.11 8.71
C LEU A 204 20.25 9.63 7.74
N ASN A 205 18.99 9.90 8.08
CA ASN A 205 17.84 9.68 7.22
C ASN A 205 17.67 10.84 6.25
N GLU A 206 17.54 10.51 4.96
CA GLU A 206 17.41 11.48 3.89
C GLU A 206 16.15 12.36 4.00
N ASP A 207 15.10 11.95 4.70
CA ASP A 207 13.85 12.72 4.78
C ASP A 207 13.93 13.90 5.76
N ASN A 208 14.69 13.79 6.84
CA ASN A 208 14.65 14.74 7.96
C ASN A 208 15.97 14.91 8.73
N GLY A 209 17.03 14.18 8.37
CA GLY A 209 18.33 14.24 9.01
C GLY A 209 18.40 13.63 10.42
N LEU A 210 17.36 12.93 10.90
CA LEU A 210 17.49 12.13 12.13
C LEU A 210 18.35 10.89 11.88
N VAL A 211 19.08 10.47 12.90
CA VAL A 211 19.95 9.30 12.85
C VAL A 211 19.12 8.02 12.81
N SER A 212 19.54 7.06 12.00
CA SER A 212 19.04 5.69 12.08
C SER A 212 19.54 4.99 13.33
N LEU A 213 18.83 5.12 14.44
CA LEU A 213 19.30 4.71 15.76
C LEU A 213 19.00 3.23 16.07
N PRO A 214 20.00 2.38 16.37
CA PRO A 214 19.79 1.07 16.96
C PRO A 214 19.00 1.12 18.26
N ILE A 215 18.11 0.14 18.46
CA ILE A 215 17.25 0.04 19.65
C ILE A 215 17.33 -1.40 20.16
N LEU A 216 17.24 -1.59 21.48
CA LEU A 216 17.12 -2.92 22.10
C LEU A 216 15.65 -3.30 22.26
N SER A 217 15.31 -4.60 22.25
CA SER A 217 13.91 -5.03 22.33
C SER A 217 13.17 -4.51 23.57
N HIS A 218 13.84 -4.44 24.71
CA HIS A 218 13.28 -3.90 25.96
C HIS A 218 13.10 -2.37 25.95
N GLN A 219 13.70 -1.65 25.01
CA GLN A 219 13.56 -0.19 24.86
C GLN A 219 12.38 0.17 23.93
N LEU A 220 11.72 -0.80 23.29
CA LEU A 220 10.67 -0.50 22.30
C LEU A 220 9.49 0.28 22.90
N SER A 221 9.16 0.03 24.17
CA SER A 221 8.00 0.68 24.83
C SER A 221 8.27 2.13 25.19
N ASP A 222 9.48 2.44 25.68
CA ASP A 222 9.87 3.77 26.14
C ASP A 222 10.68 4.58 25.13
N PHE A 223 11.07 4.00 23.99
CA PHE A 223 11.74 4.72 22.89
C PHE A 223 10.96 5.97 22.48
N ARG A 224 11.69 7.03 22.10
CA ARG A 224 11.16 8.26 21.51
C ARG A 224 12.03 8.72 20.34
N PRO A 225 11.44 9.19 19.22
CA PRO A 225 12.22 9.57 18.04
C PRO A 225 13.22 10.71 18.24
N TRP A 226 13.04 11.57 19.24
CA TRP A 226 13.99 12.65 19.52
C TRP A 226 15.33 12.12 20.03
N GLU A 227 15.41 10.88 20.50
CA GLU A 227 16.66 10.18 20.84
C GLU A 227 17.57 10.00 19.62
N ALA A 228 16.99 10.02 18.42
CA ALA A 228 17.72 9.97 17.16
C ALA A 228 18.26 11.33 16.70
N ASN A 229 18.19 12.37 17.54
CA ASN A 229 18.84 13.64 17.23
C ASN A 229 20.36 13.47 17.21
N ILE A 230 21.01 14.10 16.24
CA ILE A 230 22.43 13.93 15.91
C ILE A 230 23.38 14.14 17.11
N TYR A 231 22.98 14.95 18.09
CA TYR A 231 23.75 15.27 19.29
C TYR A 231 23.55 14.30 20.45
N GLN A 232 22.50 13.49 20.42
CA GLN A 232 22.22 12.51 21.47
C GLN A 232 22.81 11.12 21.16
N VAL A 233 23.27 10.91 19.93
CA VAL A 233 23.74 9.59 19.48
C VAL A 233 25.20 9.37 19.85
N THR A 234 25.45 8.30 20.61
CA THR A 234 26.76 7.68 20.80
C THR A 234 26.81 6.32 20.10
N ILE A 235 28.01 5.92 19.65
CA ILE A 235 28.22 4.62 19.02
C ILE A 235 28.93 3.71 20.00
N ASP A 236 28.16 2.78 20.57
CA ASP A 236 28.67 1.92 21.66
C ASP A 236 28.92 0.48 21.20
N LYS A 237 28.40 0.07 20.02
CA LYS A 237 28.49 -1.31 19.50
C LYS A 237 28.51 -1.39 17.98
N PRO A 238 29.19 -2.38 17.38
CA PRO A 238 29.12 -2.65 15.94
C PRO A 238 27.74 -3.18 15.54
N TRP A 239 27.35 -2.93 14.29
CA TRP A 239 26.04 -3.33 13.80
C TRP A 239 26.06 -4.79 13.32
N HIS A 240 27.01 -5.14 12.44
CA HIS A 240 27.21 -6.53 11.98
C HIS A 240 28.30 -7.31 12.77
N GLY A 241 29.14 -6.65 13.56
CA GLY A 241 30.37 -7.22 14.12
C GLY A 241 30.23 -8.19 15.32
N ASP A 242 29.16 -8.07 16.12
CA ASP A 242 29.02 -8.78 17.40
C ASP A 242 28.03 -9.96 17.34
N VAL A 243 28.38 -11.02 16.62
CA VAL A 243 27.55 -12.24 16.54
C VAL A 243 28.08 -13.31 17.51
N PRO A 244 27.30 -13.73 18.53
CA PRO A 244 27.73 -14.75 19.49
C PRO A 244 28.06 -16.09 18.83
N ALA A 245 29.05 -16.81 19.37
CA ALA A 245 29.49 -18.10 18.82
C ALA A 245 28.39 -19.18 18.76
N ASN A 246 27.41 -19.12 19.68
CA ASN A 246 26.28 -20.04 19.72
C ASN A 246 25.09 -19.62 18.83
N ALA A 247 25.15 -18.44 18.19
CA ALA A 247 24.03 -17.89 17.40
C ALA A 247 23.60 -18.84 16.26
N SER A 248 24.57 -19.49 15.61
CA SER A 248 24.32 -20.47 14.55
C SER A 248 23.44 -21.64 15.01
N ARG A 249 23.66 -22.13 16.23
CA ARG A 249 22.85 -23.22 16.83
C ARG A 249 21.43 -22.76 17.16
N LYS A 250 21.28 -21.54 17.67
CA LYS A 250 19.97 -20.95 17.99
C LYS A 250 19.14 -20.71 16.73
N MET A 251 19.76 -20.15 15.70
CA MET A 251 19.16 -20.00 14.37
C MET A 251 18.77 -21.36 13.76
N PHE A 252 19.61 -22.39 13.85
CA PHE A 252 19.28 -23.73 13.37
C PHE A 252 17.99 -24.27 14.01
N ASN A 253 17.85 -24.13 15.34
CA ASN A 253 16.64 -24.56 16.05
C ASN A 253 15.40 -23.78 15.61
N PHE A 254 15.53 -22.47 15.41
CA PHE A 254 14.45 -21.63 14.90
C PHE A 254 14.05 -22.03 13.48
N LEU A 255 15.01 -22.24 12.56
CA LEU A 255 14.74 -22.70 11.20
C LEU A 255 14.00 -24.04 11.18
N ARG A 256 14.37 -24.98 12.06
CA ARG A 256 13.66 -26.26 12.17
C ARG A 256 12.20 -26.06 12.54
N GLU A 257 11.89 -25.23 13.55
CA GLU A 257 10.51 -24.91 13.90
C GLU A 257 9.75 -24.28 12.72
N VAL A 258 10.36 -23.31 12.05
CA VAL A 258 9.78 -22.62 10.88
C VAL A 258 9.42 -23.63 9.78
N TYR A 259 10.30 -24.58 9.47
CA TYR A 259 10.08 -25.59 8.43
C TYR A 259 9.05 -26.65 8.86
N ASP A 260 9.08 -27.09 10.12
CA ASP A 260 8.10 -28.04 10.67
C ASP A 260 6.68 -27.45 10.67
N ASP A 261 6.54 -26.17 11.01
CA ASP A 261 5.26 -25.44 11.00
C ASP A 261 4.76 -25.14 9.57
N ASP A 262 5.66 -24.91 8.62
CA ASP A 262 5.30 -24.78 7.21
C ASP A 262 4.81 -26.11 6.61
N ALA A 263 5.45 -27.23 6.97
CA ALA A 263 5.02 -28.58 6.54
C ALA A 263 3.62 -28.97 7.07
N LYS A 264 3.27 -28.51 8.27
CA LYS A 264 1.94 -28.75 8.89
C LYS A 264 0.84 -27.84 8.35
N ALA A 265 1.17 -26.81 7.55
CA ALA A 265 0.25 -25.77 7.12
C ALA A 265 -0.71 -26.22 5.99
N ASN A 266 -1.64 -27.14 6.28
CA ASN A 266 -2.61 -27.64 5.29
C ASN A 266 -3.76 -26.67 4.93
N LYS A 267 -3.73 -25.43 5.44
CA LYS A 267 -4.51 -24.25 4.99
C LYS A 267 -4.04 -23.02 5.80
N PRO A 268 -4.02 -21.80 5.21
CA PRO A 268 -3.63 -20.60 5.95
C PRO A 268 -4.68 -20.26 7.00
N GLN A 269 -4.49 -20.73 8.24
CA GLN A 269 -5.20 -20.18 9.39
C GLN A 269 -4.51 -18.87 9.78
N LYS A 270 -5.13 -17.73 9.45
CA LYS A 270 -4.79 -16.46 10.11
C LYS A 270 -5.29 -16.57 11.56
N LYS A 271 -4.43 -17.00 12.49
CA LYS A 271 -4.62 -16.64 13.89
C LYS A 271 -4.22 -15.17 13.99
N GLN A 272 -5.20 -14.30 14.20
CA GLN A 272 -4.95 -12.89 14.43
C GLN A 272 -4.41 -12.78 15.86
N ILE A 273 -3.09 -12.88 16.00
CA ILE A 273 -2.38 -12.66 17.25
C ILE A 273 -1.92 -11.21 17.20
N SER A 274 -2.53 -10.32 17.99
CA SER A 274 -2.04 -8.96 18.17
C SER A 274 -1.04 -8.96 19.33
N PHE A 275 0.21 -8.63 19.03
CA PHE A 275 1.16 -8.23 20.05
C PHE A 275 1.14 -6.70 20.06
N GLY A 276 0.35 -6.11 20.95
CA GLY A 276 0.37 -4.66 21.12
C GLY A 276 1.75 -4.18 21.57
N LEU A 277 2.20 -3.03 21.08
CA LEU A 277 3.31 -2.29 21.67
C LEU A 277 2.79 -1.56 22.90
N GLU A 278 3.35 -1.86 24.06
CA GLU A 278 3.08 -1.10 25.28
C GLU A 278 3.70 0.30 25.16
N ILE A 279 2.97 1.33 25.56
CA ILE A 279 3.49 2.69 25.64
C ILE A 279 3.84 2.94 27.11
N SER A 280 5.12 3.13 27.39
CA SER A 280 5.61 3.42 28.74
C SER A 280 6.18 4.83 28.83
N GLU A 281 6.17 5.38 30.04
CA GLU A 281 6.81 6.66 30.33
C GLU A 281 8.31 6.62 29.98
N LYS A 282 8.83 7.74 29.47
CA LYS A 282 10.26 7.88 29.25
C LYS A 282 10.96 8.20 30.56
N LYS A 283 11.90 7.34 30.97
CA LYS A 283 12.83 7.66 32.07
C LYS A 283 13.76 8.79 31.63
N ARG A 284 13.70 9.93 32.32
CA ARG A 284 14.58 11.09 32.08
C ARG A 284 15.72 11.05 33.10
N SER A 285 16.96 11.27 32.66
CA SER A 285 18.13 11.31 33.54
C SER A 285 18.05 12.54 34.46
N ASN A 286 18.42 12.38 35.74
CA ASN A 286 18.56 13.50 36.67
C ASN A 286 19.82 14.36 36.41
N ASP A 287 20.67 13.96 35.46
CA ASP A 287 22.01 14.52 35.25
C ASP A 287 22.04 15.82 34.42
N THR A 288 20.90 16.47 34.18
CA THR A 288 20.89 17.81 33.60
C THR A 288 20.84 18.89 34.68
N VAL A 289 21.71 19.89 34.54
CA VAL A 289 21.75 21.07 35.40
C VAL A 289 20.35 21.69 35.44
N PRO A 290 19.71 21.84 36.61
CA PRO A 290 18.42 22.51 36.70
C PRO A 290 18.57 23.93 36.18
N SER A 291 17.77 24.31 35.18
CA SER A 291 17.70 25.70 34.76
C SER A 291 17.10 26.51 35.90
N ASN A 292 17.80 27.53 36.38
CA ASN A 292 17.22 28.54 37.29
C ASN A 292 16.31 29.53 36.55
N GLU A 293 15.88 29.21 35.33
CA GLU A 293 15.06 30.09 34.49
C GLU A 293 13.60 30.17 35.01
N SER A 294 13.09 31.39 35.10
CA SER A 294 11.70 31.68 35.49
C SER A 294 10.72 31.39 34.34
N ILE A 295 9.42 31.32 34.67
CA ILE A 295 8.33 31.17 33.69
C ILE A 295 8.37 32.26 32.61
N ASP A 296 8.69 33.50 32.99
CA ASP A 296 8.77 34.63 32.06
C ASP A 296 9.95 34.50 31.10
N GLN A 297 11.09 34.02 31.59
CA GLN A 297 12.28 33.79 30.76
C GLN A 297 12.02 32.71 29.71
N TRP A 298 11.40 31.59 30.11
CA TRP A 298 11.02 30.54 29.17
C TRP A 298 10.02 31.02 28.12
N THR A 299 9.02 31.78 28.55
CA THR A 299 8.02 32.34 27.64
C THR A 299 8.64 33.32 26.66
N ALA A 300 9.60 34.14 27.08
CA ALA A 300 10.33 35.06 26.20
C ALA A 300 11.17 34.31 25.15
N ARG A 301 11.89 33.26 25.55
CA ARG A 301 12.68 32.44 24.62
C ARG A 301 11.81 31.72 23.59
N LEU A 302 10.67 31.16 24.01
CA LEU A 302 9.69 30.54 23.11
C LEU A 302 8.98 31.53 22.19
N LYS A 303 9.07 32.84 22.45
CA LYS A 303 8.53 33.91 21.60
C LYS A 303 9.61 34.64 20.80
N SER A 304 10.87 34.18 20.86
CA SER A 304 11.97 34.80 20.12
C SER A 304 11.70 34.76 18.61
N ASP A 305 12.04 35.83 17.90
CA ASP A 305 11.96 35.88 16.44
C ASP A 305 12.88 34.82 15.79
N GLU A 306 13.96 34.43 16.48
CA GLU A 306 14.93 33.44 16.04
C GLU A 306 14.42 31.99 16.22
N PRO A 307 14.17 31.22 15.14
CA PRO A 307 13.63 29.86 15.26
C PRO A 307 14.54 28.90 16.04
N ALA A 308 15.86 29.08 15.96
CA ALA A 308 16.82 28.25 16.68
C ALA A 308 16.67 28.40 18.20
N VAL A 309 16.45 29.63 18.69
CA VAL A 309 16.26 29.92 20.12
C VAL A 309 14.99 29.27 20.64
N ARG A 310 13.90 29.33 19.87
CA ARG A 310 12.62 28.71 20.24
C ARG A 310 12.74 27.18 20.35
N VAL A 311 13.39 26.55 19.38
CA VAL A 311 13.58 25.09 19.34
C VAL A 311 14.51 24.61 20.46
N GLU A 312 15.59 25.34 20.74
CA GLU A 312 16.47 25.08 21.88
C GLU A 312 15.72 25.17 23.22
N ALA A 313 14.89 26.20 23.38
CA ALA A 313 14.08 26.37 24.59
C ALA A 313 13.11 25.19 24.78
N ALA A 314 12.42 24.78 23.71
CA ALA A 314 11.52 23.63 23.74
C ALA A 314 12.25 22.31 24.04
N PHE A 315 13.43 22.09 23.46
CA PHE A 315 14.26 20.91 23.74
C PHE A 315 14.75 20.87 25.19
N SER A 316 15.18 22.01 25.72
CA SER A 316 15.59 22.17 27.12
C SER A 316 14.43 21.88 28.07
N LEU A 317 13.26 22.44 27.77
CA LEU A 317 12.03 22.18 28.51
C LEU A 317 11.59 20.72 28.43
N MET A 318 11.84 20.01 27.33
CA MET A 318 11.53 18.58 27.18
C MET A 318 12.47 17.66 27.96
N THR A 319 13.76 17.97 27.96
CA THR A 319 14.80 17.15 28.60
C THR A 319 14.94 17.40 30.10
N ALA A 320 14.50 18.57 30.59
CA ALA A 320 14.47 18.87 32.03
C ALA A 320 13.63 17.85 32.83
N PRO A 321 13.93 17.57 34.11
CA PRO A 321 13.14 16.64 34.90
C PRO A 321 11.77 17.24 35.31
N ASN A 322 11.69 18.55 35.50
CA ASN A 322 10.52 19.21 36.07
C ASN A 322 9.36 19.35 35.06
N PRO A 323 8.10 19.20 35.51
CA PRO A 323 6.93 19.51 34.69
C PRO A 323 6.94 20.97 34.21
N VAL A 324 6.48 21.19 32.97
CA VAL A 324 6.39 22.52 32.38
C VAL A 324 5.09 23.19 32.85
N SER A 325 5.16 24.49 33.18
CA SER A 325 3.97 25.27 33.54
C SER A 325 3.01 25.42 32.36
N GLU A 326 1.73 25.49 32.64
CA GLU A 326 0.67 25.59 31.62
C GLU A 326 0.82 26.80 30.70
N SER A 327 1.18 27.97 31.26
CA SER A 327 1.39 29.20 30.48
C SER A 327 2.48 29.05 29.42
N VAL A 328 3.60 28.40 29.77
CA VAL A 328 4.72 28.10 28.87
C VAL A 328 4.31 27.09 27.81
N LEU A 329 3.58 26.03 28.18
CA LEU A 329 3.06 25.03 27.22
C LEU A 329 2.13 25.69 26.19
N LYS A 330 1.16 26.50 26.64
CA LYS A 330 0.24 27.24 25.75
C LYS A 330 0.97 28.20 24.82
N ALA A 331 2.03 28.86 25.29
CA ALA A 331 2.81 29.79 24.48
C ALA A 331 3.54 29.09 23.32
N GLY A 332 4.13 27.92 23.55
CA GLY A 332 4.93 27.24 22.53
C GLY A 332 4.20 26.17 21.71
N LEU A 333 3.10 25.59 22.21
CA LEU A 333 2.31 24.59 21.45
C LEU A 333 1.58 25.18 20.23
N SER A 334 1.53 26.50 20.09
CA SER A 334 1.00 27.21 18.91
C SER A 334 2.10 27.70 17.96
N ASP A 335 3.37 27.29 18.15
CA ASP A 335 4.47 27.69 17.28
C ASP A 335 4.31 27.14 15.86
N HIS A 336 4.75 27.89 14.86
CA HIS A 336 4.73 27.48 13.46
C HIS A 336 5.71 26.34 13.17
N ASN A 337 6.80 26.25 13.95
CA ASN A 337 7.80 25.20 13.82
C ASN A 337 7.32 23.91 14.51
N PRO A 338 7.16 22.80 13.77
CA PRO A 338 6.67 21.54 14.33
C PRO A 338 7.61 20.91 15.37
N ASP A 339 8.91 21.19 15.34
CA ASP A 339 9.85 20.65 16.35
C ASP A 339 9.66 21.32 17.72
N VAL A 340 9.32 22.62 17.75
CA VAL A 340 8.93 23.31 19.00
C VAL A 340 7.68 22.65 19.58
N ARG A 341 6.64 22.47 18.74
CA ARG A 341 5.40 21.82 19.16
C ARG A 341 5.63 20.37 19.59
N TRP A 342 6.48 19.63 18.89
CA TRP A 342 6.80 18.23 19.18
C TRP A 342 7.45 18.09 20.56
N PHE A 343 8.50 18.87 20.85
CA PHE A 343 9.18 18.80 22.14
C PHE A 343 8.30 19.23 23.32
N LEU A 344 7.43 20.22 23.12
CA LEU A 344 6.47 20.61 24.14
C LEU A 344 5.34 19.58 24.31
N ALA A 345 4.91 18.91 23.24
CA ALA A 345 3.97 17.79 23.32
C ALA A 345 4.56 16.61 24.11
N GLU A 346 5.84 16.28 23.91
CA GLU A 346 6.57 15.28 24.71
C GLU A 346 6.67 15.68 26.20
N SER A 347 6.68 16.99 26.49
CA SER A 347 6.72 17.51 27.85
C SER A 347 5.41 17.32 28.61
N LEU A 348 4.27 17.14 27.93
CA LEU A 348 2.97 16.87 28.57
C LEU A 348 3.00 15.58 29.40
N GLN A 349 3.80 14.58 28.98
CA GLN A 349 3.97 13.31 29.68
C GLN A 349 4.63 13.46 31.06
N LYS A 350 5.22 14.61 31.39
CA LYS A 350 5.85 14.86 32.71
C LYS A 350 4.85 14.97 33.84
N ARG A 351 3.63 15.40 33.53
CA ARG A 351 2.54 15.57 34.48
C ARG A 351 1.22 15.51 33.75
N LEU A 352 0.56 14.36 33.84
CA LEU A 352 -0.72 14.09 33.20
C LEU A 352 -1.89 14.65 34.03
N ALA A 353 -1.85 15.95 34.32
CA ALA A 353 -2.96 16.67 34.91
C ALA A 353 -4.07 16.91 33.87
N SER A 354 -5.30 17.18 34.31
CA SER A 354 -6.46 17.39 33.44
C SER A 354 -6.19 18.39 32.32
N GLU A 355 -5.47 19.47 32.60
CA GLU A 355 -5.13 20.50 31.60
C GLU A 355 -4.13 20.00 30.55
N ALA A 356 -3.14 19.19 30.96
CA ALA A 356 -2.17 18.61 30.04
C ALA A 356 -2.84 17.57 29.12
N ILE A 357 -3.79 16.81 29.65
CA ILE A 357 -4.63 15.87 28.90
C ILE A 357 -5.49 16.60 27.87
N GLU A 358 -6.13 17.73 28.25
CA GLU A 358 -6.90 18.57 27.31
C GLU A 358 -6.01 19.19 26.22
N LEU A 359 -4.80 19.63 26.55
CA LEU A 359 -3.82 20.11 25.55
C LEU A 359 -3.42 18.98 24.58
N ALA A 360 -3.15 17.77 25.09
CA ALA A 360 -2.85 16.62 24.25
C ALA A 360 -4.02 16.27 23.32
N GLY A 361 -5.27 16.32 23.80
CA GLY A 361 -6.47 16.14 22.99
C GLY A 361 -6.50 17.09 21.77
N LYS A 362 -6.20 18.38 21.98
CA LYS A 362 -6.15 19.37 20.88
C LYS A 362 -5.07 19.06 19.84
N LEU A 363 -3.93 18.52 20.26
CA LEU A 363 -2.79 18.20 19.40
C LEU A 363 -2.98 16.93 18.55
N LEU A 364 -4.05 16.14 18.78
CA LEU A 364 -4.37 15.00 17.93
C LEU A 364 -4.62 15.37 16.46
N TRP A 365 -4.95 16.64 16.21
CA TRP A 365 -5.26 17.17 14.89
C TRP A 365 -4.13 18.02 14.31
N ASP A 366 -2.95 18.03 14.93
CA ASP A 366 -1.77 18.74 14.42
C ASP A 366 -1.36 18.23 13.02
N ASP A 367 -0.77 19.08 12.18
CA ASP A 367 -0.34 18.70 10.83
C ASP A 367 0.91 17.80 10.84
N ASP A 368 1.75 17.90 11.88
CA ASP A 368 2.96 17.11 12.02
C ASP A 368 2.74 15.79 12.77
N GLN A 369 3.26 14.69 12.21
CA GLN A 369 3.06 13.36 12.76
C GLN A 369 3.73 13.13 14.12
N PHE A 370 4.85 13.78 14.42
CA PHE A 370 5.56 13.59 15.69
C PHE A 370 4.82 14.28 16.83
N VAL A 371 4.24 15.46 16.55
CA VAL A 371 3.35 16.16 17.48
C VAL A 371 2.14 15.29 17.81
N ARG A 372 1.43 14.80 16.78
CA ARG A 372 0.27 13.92 16.97
C ARG A 372 0.60 12.66 17.77
N ILE A 373 1.70 11.97 17.46
CA ILE A 373 2.07 10.73 18.18
C ILE A 373 2.48 11.02 19.63
N SER A 374 3.13 12.15 19.90
CA SER A 374 3.47 12.55 21.27
C SER A 374 2.22 12.84 22.10
N ALA A 375 1.21 13.43 21.47
CA ALA A 375 -0.11 13.63 22.06
C ALA A 375 -0.82 12.29 22.33
N ILE A 376 -0.79 11.35 21.38
CA ILE A 376 -1.31 9.99 21.57
C ILE A 376 -0.62 9.31 22.76
N ASP A 377 0.70 9.40 22.86
CA ASP A 377 1.46 8.79 23.96
C ASP A 377 1.02 9.37 25.32
N ALA A 378 0.83 10.70 25.41
CA ALA A 378 0.35 11.35 26.63
C ALA A 378 -1.08 10.90 27.02
N LEU A 379 -1.98 10.81 26.05
CA LEU A 379 -3.36 10.36 26.27
C LEU A 379 -3.40 8.87 26.66
N ALA A 380 -2.63 8.02 25.97
CA ALA A 380 -2.51 6.60 26.26
C ALA A 380 -1.98 6.33 27.68
N LEU A 381 -0.94 7.06 28.10
CA LEU A 381 -0.41 6.99 29.47
C LEU A 381 -1.42 7.47 30.52
N SER A 382 -2.35 8.35 30.15
CA SER A 382 -3.43 8.83 31.04
C SER A 382 -4.59 7.86 31.18
N GLY A 383 -4.67 6.82 30.35
CA GLY A 383 -5.75 5.85 30.34
C GLY A 383 -7.14 6.49 30.15
N GLU A 384 -8.17 5.92 30.77
CA GLU A 384 -9.57 6.33 30.60
C GLU A 384 -9.83 7.80 31.00
N ASN A 385 -8.97 8.41 31.82
CA ASN A 385 -9.07 9.83 32.18
C ASN A 385 -8.95 10.78 30.97
N SER A 386 -8.43 10.29 29.85
CA SER A 386 -8.29 11.04 28.60
C SER A 386 -9.52 11.03 27.69
N LEU A 387 -10.54 10.21 28.00
CA LEU A 387 -11.75 10.10 27.19
C LEU A 387 -12.51 11.44 27.04
N PRO A 388 -12.63 12.30 28.07
CA PRO A 388 -13.26 13.62 27.91
C PRO A 388 -12.49 14.52 26.94
N ALA A 389 -11.17 14.60 27.06
CA ALA A 389 -10.33 15.41 26.17
C ALA A 389 -10.38 14.91 24.72
N LEU A 390 -10.42 13.59 24.51
CA LEU A 390 -10.67 12.99 23.21
C LEU A 390 -12.03 13.42 22.64
N SER A 391 -13.07 13.43 23.46
CA SER A 391 -14.44 13.77 23.02
C SER A 391 -14.54 15.24 22.64
N ASN A 392 -13.93 16.12 23.43
CA ASN A 392 -13.80 17.55 23.15
C ASN A 392 -13.06 17.76 21.83
N ALA A 393 -11.92 17.07 21.64
CA ALA A 393 -11.13 17.18 20.43
C ALA A 393 -11.88 16.72 19.18
N MET A 394 -12.67 15.64 19.27
CA MET A 394 -13.49 15.16 18.14
C MET A 394 -14.68 16.07 17.85
N SER A 395 -15.20 16.81 18.83
CA SER A 395 -16.37 17.69 18.66
C SER A 395 -16.04 19.05 18.04
N ALA A 396 -14.76 19.47 18.06
CA ALA A 396 -14.30 20.68 17.40
C ALA A 396 -14.42 20.58 15.87
N ASP A 397 -14.57 21.70 15.16
CA ASP A 397 -14.72 21.70 13.69
C ASP A 397 -13.49 21.07 13.02
N ILE A 398 -13.65 19.82 12.55
CA ILE A 398 -12.53 18.98 12.12
C ILE A 398 -12.12 19.39 10.71
N SER A 399 -11.16 20.31 10.59
CA SER A 399 -10.47 20.64 9.33
C SER A 399 -9.31 19.67 9.00
N ALA A 400 -9.19 18.57 9.75
CA ALA A 400 -7.95 17.81 9.86
C ALA A 400 -7.78 16.70 8.81
N SER A 401 -6.52 16.32 8.59
CA SER A 401 -6.09 15.30 7.62
C SER A 401 -6.59 13.89 7.97
N MET A 402 -6.71 13.03 6.94
CA MET A 402 -7.02 11.60 7.10
C MET A 402 -6.02 10.87 8.01
N GLU A 403 -4.78 11.36 8.01
CA GLU A 403 -3.70 10.86 8.85
C GLU A 403 -4.01 11.10 10.34
N ALA A 404 -4.44 12.31 10.70
CA ALA A 404 -4.77 12.69 12.07
C ALA A 404 -5.89 11.84 12.66
N LEU A 405 -6.94 11.55 11.88
CA LEU A 405 -7.98 10.64 12.34
C LEU A 405 -7.45 9.21 12.58
N ASN A 406 -6.59 8.67 11.72
CA ASN A 406 -6.01 7.35 11.97
C ASN A 406 -5.20 7.32 13.29
N ASP A 407 -4.58 8.45 13.63
CA ASP A 407 -3.89 8.68 14.91
C ASP A 407 -4.89 8.72 16.09
N VAL A 408 -6.03 9.38 15.96
CA VAL A 408 -7.12 9.35 16.97
C VAL A 408 -7.65 7.92 17.20
N VAL A 409 -7.95 7.19 16.12
CA VAL A 409 -8.41 5.80 16.17
C VAL A 409 -7.38 4.92 16.90
N TYR A 410 -6.10 5.15 16.61
CA TYR A 410 -5.01 4.46 17.27
C TYR A 410 -4.92 4.82 18.77
N ALA A 411 -5.09 6.09 19.13
CA ALA A 411 -5.13 6.53 20.53
C ALA A 411 -6.22 5.82 21.34
N ILE A 412 -7.44 5.76 20.79
CA ILE A 412 -8.57 5.07 21.42
C ILE A 412 -8.23 3.60 21.71
N HIS A 413 -7.61 2.91 20.73
CA HIS A 413 -7.17 1.53 20.92
C HIS A 413 -6.10 1.37 22.01
N LYS A 414 -5.29 2.40 22.25
CA LYS A 414 -4.23 2.40 23.27
C LYS A 414 -4.69 2.74 24.67
N ILE A 415 -5.68 3.59 24.79
CA ILE A 415 -6.28 3.97 26.07
C ILE A 415 -7.05 2.80 26.67
N CYS A 416 -7.67 1.97 25.82
CA CYS A 416 -8.41 0.79 26.24
C CYS A 416 -7.97 -0.45 25.44
N PRO A 417 -6.80 -1.04 25.76
CA PRO A 417 -6.37 -2.27 25.15
C PRO A 417 -7.40 -3.37 25.45
N GLU A 418 -7.83 -4.10 24.42
CA GLU A 418 -8.64 -5.31 24.60
C GLU A 418 -7.99 -6.22 25.67
N GLY A 419 -8.80 -6.84 26.55
CA GLY A 419 -8.32 -7.66 27.66
C GLY A 419 -7.14 -8.59 27.31
N GLU A 420 -6.15 -8.61 28.22
CA GLU A 420 -4.77 -9.12 28.15
C GLU A 420 -4.35 -10.16 27.08
N PRO A 421 -3.10 -10.10 26.61
CA PRO A 421 -2.33 -11.28 26.22
C PRO A 421 -1.24 -11.61 27.26
N ASN A 422 -1.63 -12.15 28.42
CA ASN A 422 -0.73 -13.02 29.18
C ASN A 422 -0.65 -14.36 28.45
N PHE A 423 0.55 -14.82 28.05
CA PHE A 423 0.97 -16.23 28.08
C PHE A 423 2.40 -16.40 27.52
N PHE A 424 3.33 -16.82 28.38
CA PHE A 424 4.48 -17.64 27.99
C PHE A 424 4.47 -18.95 28.80
N PHE A 425 4.60 -20.06 28.07
CA PHE A 425 4.84 -21.49 28.39
C PHE A 425 4.36 -22.12 29.71
N SER A 426 3.54 -23.17 29.62
CA SER A 426 4.03 -24.57 29.68
C SER A 426 2.89 -25.60 29.79
N GLU A 427 3.17 -26.77 29.19
CA GLU A 427 2.63 -28.12 29.44
C GLU A 427 1.14 -28.50 29.21
N LYS A 428 1.01 -29.49 28.31
CA LYS A 428 0.09 -30.65 28.33
C LYS A 428 -1.23 -30.48 29.11
N LYS A 429 -2.35 -30.40 28.38
CA LYS A 429 -3.45 -31.39 28.46
C LYS A 429 -4.53 -31.13 27.41
N LYS A 430 -5.09 -32.24 26.92
CA LYS A 430 -6.30 -32.35 26.08
C LYS A 430 -7.42 -31.47 26.62
N PHE A 431 -8.10 -30.73 25.75
CA PHE A 431 -9.54 -30.52 25.90
C PHE A 431 -10.21 -30.37 24.52
N HIS A 432 -11.14 -31.28 24.24
CA HIS A 432 -12.30 -31.01 23.40
C HIS A 432 -13.12 -29.91 24.07
N HIS A 433 -13.53 -28.88 23.33
CA HIS A 433 -14.89 -28.35 23.46
C HIS A 433 -15.26 -27.41 22.31
N LYS A 434 -16.45 -27.68 21.75
CA LYS A 434 -17.31 -26.76 21.00
C LYS A 434 -17.51 -25.46 21.79
N GLU A 435 -17.69 -24.35 21.06
CA GLU A 435 -18.14 -23.05 21.56
C GLU A 435 -17.26 -22.36 22.61
N LYS A 436 -16.32 -21.54 22.15
CA LYS A 436 -15.94 -20.33 22.89
C LYS A 436 -16.51 -19.12 22.15
N LYS A 437 -17.69 -18.66 22.59
CA LYS A 437 -18.10 -17.26 22.44
C LYS A 437 -16.91 -16.41 22.88
N ARG A 438 -16.35 -15.63 21.95
CA ARG A 438 -15.33 -14.63 22.26
C ARG A 438 -15.95 -13.62 23.22
N LYS A 439 -15.59 -13.70 24.50
CA LYS A 439 -15.80 -12.60 25.43
C LYS A 439 -14.98 -11.41 24.90
N PHE A 440 -15.65 -10.29 24.66
CA PHE A 440 -15.05 -9.08 24.11
C PHE A 440 -15.32 -7.89 25.05
N CYS A 441 -14.35 -6.98 25.10
CA CYS A 441 -14.29 -5.65 25.76
C CYS A 441 -15.29 -5.38 26.90
N GLU A 442 -14.81 -5.35 28.15
CA GLU A 442 -15.63 -5.05 29.34
C GLU A 442 -15.74 -3.54 29.66
N SER A 443 -15.02 -2.65 28.95
CA SER A 443 -15.07 -1.21 29.26
C SER A 443 -16.32 -0.54 28.67
N LYS A 444 -17.33 -0.37 29.53
CA LYS A 444 -18.52 0.46 29.29
C LYS A 444 -18.16 1.90 28.87
N ALA A 445 -17.00 2.41 29.32
CA ALA A 445 -16.55 3.76 29.03
C ALA A 445 -16.21 3.97 27.54
N VAL A 446 -15.58 3.00 26.87
CA VAL A 446 -15.30 3.06 25.43
C VAL A 446 -16.60 3.02 24.62
N GLN A 447 -17.53 2.17 25.03
CA GLN A 447 -18.83 2.08 24.39
C GLN A 447 -19.56 3.43 24.49
N SER A 448 -19.65 4.01 25.69
CA SER A 448 -20.26 5.32 25.89
C SER A 448 -19.51 6.44 25.14
N PHE A 449 -18.18 6.37 25.02
CA PHE A 449 -17.40 7.32 24.24
C PHE A 449 -17.72 7.26 22.74
N VAL A 450 -17.73 6.05 22.16
CA VAL A 450 -18.05 5.86 20.73
C VAL A 450 -19.48 6.28 20.44
N GLU A 451 -20.43 5.95 21.32
CA GLU A 451 -21.82 6.38 21.22
C GLU A 451 -21.95 7.91 21.29
N ALA A 452 -21.31 8.56 22.27
CA ALA A 452 -21.39 10.01 22.47
C ALA A 452 -20.76 10.84 21.33
N ASN A 453 -19.75 10.30 20.65
CA ASN A 453 -19.01 11.01 19.60
C ASN A 453 -19.44 10.61 18.18
N GLY A 454 -20.56 9.89 18.05
CA GLY A 454 -20.98 9.35 16.76
C GLY A 454 -21.31 10.40 15.71
N ASP A 455 -21.94 11.49 16.12
CA ASP A 455 -22.31 12.59 15.23
C ASP A 455 -21.09 13.36 14.75
N ALA A 456 -20.06 13.52 15.59
CA ALA A 456 -18.80 14.13 15.20
C ALA A 456 -18.06 13.29 14.14
N ILE A 457 -18.01 11.97 14.35
CA ILE A 457 -17.44 10.99 13.40
C ILE A 457 -18.22 11.01 12.07
N ALA A 458 -19.54 11.11 12.12
CA ALA A 458 -20.41 11.19 10.95
C ALA A 458 -20.24 12.53 10.19
N ARG A 459 -20.12 13.65 10.91
CA ARG A 459 -19.83 14.97 10.32
C ARG A 459 -18.44 15.04 9.68
N PHE A 460 -17.43 14.43 10.30
CA PHE A 460 -16.11 14.33 9.67
C PHE A 460 -16.15 13.58 8.33
N LEU A 461 -16.88 12.46 8.31
CA LEU A 461 -17.13 11.70 7.09
C LEU A 461 -17.78 12.54 6.01
N GLN A 462 -18.86 13.21 6.40
CA GLN A 462 -19.63 14.10 5.56
C GLN A 462 -18.71 15.13 4.90
N ASN A 463 -17.95 15.88 5.71
CA ASN A 463 -16.99 16.89 5.26
C ASN A 463 -15.88 16.30 4.37
N THR A 464 -15.36 15.11 4.70
CA THR A 464 -14.33 14.44 3.90
C THR A 464 -14.86 14.05 2.52
N ILE A 465 -16.10 13.56 2.45
CA ILE A 465 -16.75 13.22 1.17
C ILE A 465 -17.06 14.50 0.37
N ASP A 466 -17.49 15.55 1.05
CA ASP A 466 -17.75 16.87 0.46
C ASP A 466 -16.51 17.53 -0.12
N SER A 467 -15.34 17.28 0.48
CA SER A 467 -14.07 17.83 0.00
C SER A 467 -13.53 17.20 -1.30
N GLY A 468 -14.26 16.27 -1.92
CA GLY A 468 -13.89 15.66 -3.21
C GLY A 468 -12.68 14.71 -3.13
N GLN A 469 -12.33 14.21 -1.94
CA GLN A 469 -11.18 13.30 -1.77
C GLN A 469 -11.38 11.99 -2.55
N PRO A 470 -10.29 11.39 -3.10
CA PRO A 470 -10.38 10.15 -3.87
C PRO A 470 -11.10 9.04 -3.10
N TYR A 471 -12.07 8.37 -3.74
CA TYR A 471 -12.92 7.30 -3.16
C TYR A 471 -12.16 6.22 -2.36
N TRP A 472 -10.93 5.87 -2.75
CA TRP A 472 -10.13 4.87 -2.02
C TRP A 472 -9.67 5.35 -0.63
N ARG A 473 -9.55 6.66 -0.39
CA ARG A 473 -9.26 7.26 0.93
C ARG A 473 -10.47 7.15 1.86
N VAL A 474 -11.65 7.51 1.36
CA VAL A 474 -12.94 7.30 2.06
C VAL A 474 -13.11 5.80 2.39
N ARG A 475 -12.77 4.90 1.47
CA ARG A 475 -12.80 3.45 1.73
C ARG A 475 -11.85 3.02 2.87
N GLY A 476 -10.69 3.65 3.01
CA GLY A 476 -9.75 3.42 4.10
C GLY A 476 -10.31 3.85 5.46
N TYR A 477 -11.07 4.95 5.48
CA TYR A 477 -11.79 5.43 6.66
C TYR A 477 -12.87 4.44 7.11
N ILE A 478 -13.77 4.06 6.20
CA ILE A 478 -14.88 3.16 6.56
C ILE A 478 -14.31 1.78 6.93
N ARG A 479 -13.12 1.42 6.44
CA ARG A 479 -12.36 0.24 6.88
C ARG A 479 -11.94 0.34 8.35
N GLN A 480 -11.48 1.49 8.82
CA GLN A 480 -10.95 1.70 10.17
C GLN A 480 -12.02 1.95 11.22
N LEU A 481 -13.06 2.73 10.90
CA LEU A 481 -14.27 2.77 11.74
C LEU A 481 -14.81 1.38 11.97
N ARG A 482 -14.89 0.60 10.91
CA ARG A 482 -15.21 -0.82 11.00
C ARG A 482 -14.24 -1.63 11.87
N GLU A 483 -12.93 -1.36 11.86
CA GLU A 483 -12.02 -2.09 12.76
C GLU A 483 -12.35 -1.77 14.22
N LEU A 484 -12.65 -0.50 14.53
CA LEU A 484 -13.19 -0.11 15.84
C LEU A 484 -14.54 -0.78 16.14
N CYS A 485 -15.43 -0.81 15.15
CA CYS A 485 -16.81 -1.29 15.24
C CYS A 485 -16.97 -2.80 14.98
N LYS A 486 -15.89 -3.54 14.72
CA LYS A 486 -15.92 -4.89 14.11
C LYS A 486 -16.59 -5.96 14.98
N GLN A 487 -16.87 -5.59 16.22
CA GLN A 487 -17.25 -6.45 17.33
C GLN A 487 -18.62 -6.06 17.89
N TYR A 488 -19.35 -5.19 17.19
CA TYR A 488 -20.67 -4.64 17.56
C TYR A 488 -21.65 -4.78 16.37
N SER A 489 -22.95 -4.87 16.66
CA SER A 489 -24.01 -4.82 15.64
C SER A 489 -24.32 -3.38 15.19
N ILE A 490 -24.96 -3.17 14.02
CA ILE A 490 -25.42 -1.82 13.60
C ILE A 490 -26.36 -1.19 14.63
N ALA A 491 -27.12 -2.01 15.34
CA ALA A 491 -28.05 -1.55 16.36
C ALA A 491 -27.36 -0.87 17.55
N GLU A 492 -26.10 -1.21 17.80
CA GLU A 492 -25.35 -0.77 18.97
C GLU A 492 -24.41 0.42 18.70
N ILE A 493 -24.27 0.88 17.44
CA ILE A 493 -23.34 1.98 17.09
C ILE A 493 -24.05 3.10 16.32
N ALA A 494 -24.53 4.10 17.06
CA ALA A 494 -25.07 5.35 16.53
C ALA A 494 -24.19 6.00 15.43
N PRO A 495 -22.85 6.17 15.58
CA PRO A 495 -22.00 6.75 14.53
C PRO A 495 -22.12 6.07 13.17
N PHE A 496 -22.24 4.74 13.18
CA PHE A 496 -22.21 3.94 11.96
C PHE A 496 -23.54 4.05 11.21
N ARG A 497 -24.66 4.17 11.94
CA ARG A 497 -25.98 4.47 11.36
C ARG A 497 -25.98 5.83 10.68
N GLU A 498 -25.49 6.88 11.34
CA GLU A 498 -25.42 8.22 10.75
C GLU A 498 -24.50 8.26 9.53
N SER A 499 -23.35 7.58 9.61
CA SER A 499 -22.45 7.40 8.46
C SER A 499 -23.15 6.74 7.26
N ILE A 500 -23.98 5.73 7.49
CA ILE A 500 -24.74 5.03 6.42
C ILE A 500 -25.82 5.94 5.84
N LYS A 501 -26.55 6.68 6.69
CA LYS A 501 -27.56 7.66 6.26
C LYS A 501 -26.97 8.75 5.37
N ILE A 502 -25.69 9.06 5.52
CA ILE A 502 -24.95 10.01 4.68
C ILE A 502 -24.46 9.34 3.38
N LEU A 503 -23.81 8.19 3.51
CA LEU A 503 -23.11 7.52 2.40
C LEU A 503 -24.07 6.95 1.34
N VAL A 504 -25.18 6.35 1.76
CA VAL A 504 -26.10 5.65 0.85
C VAL A 504 -26.81 6.60 -0.10
N PRO A 505 -27.44 7.71 0.34
CA PRO A 505 -28.08 8.66 -0.59
C PRO A 505 -27.09 9.23 -1.61
N ARG A 506 -25.86 9.57 -1.17
CA ARG A 506 -24.81 10.09 -2.07
C ARG A 506 -24.35 9.09 -3.09
N LEU A 507 -24.15 7.85 -2.67
CA LEU A 507 -23.79 6.76 -3.56
C LEU A 507 -24.87 6.58 -4.63
N LEU A 508 -26.15 6.53 -4.24
CA LEU A 508 -27.25 6.40 -5.19
C LEU A 508 -27.39 7.64 -6.08
N LYS A 509 -27.23 8.86 -5.54
CA LYS A 509 -27.21 10.10 -6.32
C LYS A 509 -26.09 10.12 -7.36
N SER A 510 -24.90 9.61 -7.02
CA SER A 510 -23.78 9.49 -7.96
C SER A 510 -24.05 8.49 -9.08
N PHE A 511 -24.82 7.43 -8.80
CA PHE A 511 -25.26 6.48 -9.82
C PHE A 511 -26.35 7.06 -10.72
N SER A 512 -27.08 8.07 -10.25
CA SER A 512 -28.16 8.72 -11.01
C SER A 512 -27.75 10.02 -11.72
N SER A 513 -26.57 10.63 -11.46
CA SER A 513 -26.21 11.99 -11.92
C SER A 513 -25.65 12.06 -13.35
N GLU A 514 -26.14 12.98 -14.19
CA GLU A 514 -25.70 13.19 -15.61
C GLU A 514 -24.22 13.51 -15.77
N GLU A 515 -23.66 14.27 -14.84
CA GLU A 515 -22.23 14.49 -14.72
C GLU A 515 -21.70 13.66 -13.54
N PRO A 516 -20.83 12.67 -13.77
CA PRO A 516 -20.20 11.96 -12.68
C PRO A 516 -19.15 12.88 -12.04
N GLU A 517 -19.47 13.48 -10.88
CA GLU A 517 -18.51 14.24 -10.04
C GLU A 517 -17.28 13.41 -9.65
N TYR A 518 -17.33 12.08 -9.79
CA TYR A 518 -16.23 11.17 -9.55
C TYR A 518 -15.77 10.51 -10.85
N HIS A 519 -14.81 11.14 -11.52
CA HIS A 519 -14.12 10.52 -12.65
C HIS A 519 -13.42 9.22 -12.21
N GLN A 520 -14.00 8.09 -12.65
CA GLN A 520 -13.58 6.70 -12.47
C GLN A 520 -14.00 6.01 -11.16
N SER A 521 -15.07 5.20 -11.19
CA SER A 521 -14.92 3.73 -11.14
C SER A 521 -16.28 3.00 -11.20
N PRO A 522 -16.40 1.88 -11.96
CA PRO A 522 -17.39 0.84 -11.66
C PRO A 522 -17.10 0.24 -10.29
N LEU A 523 -18.11 -0.27 -9.57
CA LEU A 523 -17.99 -0.94 -8.25
C LEU A 523 -16.62 -1.66 -8.06
N PRO A 524 -15.79 -1.28 -7.06
CA PRO A 524 -14.39 -1.68 -7.04
C PRO A 524 -14.13 -3.13 -6.59
N LYS A 525 -13.31 -3.85 -7.37
CA LYS A 525 -12.64 -5.10 -6.95
C LYS A 525 -11.67 -4.84 -5.78
N GLY A 526 -11.55 -5.82 -4.87
CA GLY A 526 -10.58 -5.91 -3.74
C GLY A 526 -10.70 -4.94 -2.55
N ALA A 527 -11.18 -5.40 -1.37
CA ALA A 527 -10.96 -4.88 0.01
C ALA A 527 -11.88 -5.61 1.04
N GLY A 528 -11.31 -6.53 1.82
CA GLY A 528 -12.06 -7.27 2.85
C GLY A 528 -12.26 -6.50 4.15
N GLY A 529 -13.36 -6.79 4.87
CA GLY A 529 -13.35 -6.79 6.36
C GLY A 529 -14.39 -6.05 7.25
N CYS A 530 -15.67 -5.73 6.94
CA CYS A 530 -16.71 -5.32 7.96
C CYS A 530 -17.87 -6.28 7.79
N SER A 531 -18.67 -6.69 8.78
CA SER A 531 -19.91 -7.43 8.45
C SER A 531 -20.81 -6.60 7.53
N ILE A 532 -21.05 -5.31 7.78
CA ILE A 532 -21.90 -4.46 6.91
C ILE A 532 -21.27 -4.13 5.59
N LEU A 533 -20.03 -3.65 5.57
CA LEU A 533 -19.33 -3.37 4.31
C LEU A 533 -18.96 -4.64 3.57
N GLN A 534 -18.94 -5.81 4.22
CA GLN A 534 -18.96 -7.11 3.54
C GLN A 534 -20.37 -7.53 3.15
N GLU A 535 -21.45 -7.12 3.81
CA GLU A 535 -22.82 -7.41 3.36
C GLU A 535 -23.17 -6.54 2.14
N ILE A 536 -22.89 -5.24 2.21
CA ILE A 536 -22.94 -4.27 1.10
C ILE A 536 -22.10 -4.75 -0.10
N ARG A 537 -21.01 -5.49 0.14
CA ARG A 537 -20.03 -5.88 -0.90
C ARG A 537 -20.05 -7.35 -1.30
N LYS A 538 -19.82 -8.29 -0.36
CA LYS A 538 -19.86 -9.75 -0.56
C LYS A 538 -21.29 -10.23 -0.84
N ASN A 539 -22.30 -9.64 -0.21
CA ASN A 539 -23.70 -9.97 -0.49
C ASN A 539 -24.42 -8.99 -1.39
N GLN A 540 -23.79 -7.86 -1.72
CA GLN A 540 -24.35 -6.84 -2.62
C GLN A 540 -25.67 -6.25 -2.05
N ALA A 541 -25.75 -6.08 -0.73
CA ALA A 541 -26.97 -5.71 -0.02
C ALA A 541 -27.59 -4.40 -0.53
N ILE A 542 -26.82 -3.30 -0.65
CA ILE A 542 -27.34 -2.03 -1.20
C ILE A 542 -27.92 -2.23 -2.60
N PRO A 543 -27.17 -2.73 -3.61
CA PRO A 543 -27.75 -2.96 -4.94
C PRO A 543 -29.00 -3.86 -4.94
N LEU A 544 -29.02 -4.93 -4.14
CA LEU A 544 -30.18 -5.84 -4.07
C LEU A 544 -31.39 -5.20 -3.40
N MET A 545 -31.18 -4.43 -2.32
CA MET A 545 -32.22 -3.68 -1.64
C MET A 545 -32.73 -2.54 -2.52
N THR A 546 -31.84 -1.81 -3.20
CA THR A 546 -32.21 -0.76 -4.16
C THR A 546 -33.02 -1.34 -5.31
N MET A 547 -32.62 -2.47 -5.90
CA MET A 547 -33.42 -3.13 -6.94
C MET A 547 -34.78 -3.57 -6.41
N ARG A 548 -34.86 -4.04 -5.15
CA ARG A 548 -36.13 -4.47 -4.54
C ARG A 548 -37.04 -3.27 -4.28
N GLU A 549 -36.53 -2.21 -3.67
CA GLU A 549 -37.31 -0.98 -3.44
C GLU A 549 -37.73 -0.30 -4.75
N ILE A 550 -36.90 -0.36 -5.80
CA ILE A 550 -37.31 0.07 -7.14
C ILE A 550 -38.44 -0.84 -7.65
N ALA A 551 -38.26 -2.17 -7.63
CA ALA A 551 -39.28 -3.12 -8.07
C ALA A 551 -40.63 -2.91 -7.35
N ASP A 552 -40.58 -2.78 -6.02
CA ASP A 552 -41.74 -2.53 -5.16
C ASP A 552 -42.41 -1.19 -5.53
N SER A 553 -41.63 -0.14 -5.81
CA SER A 553 -42.17 1.17 -6.22
C SER A 553 -42.88 1.17 -7.58
N PHE A 554 -42.64 0.15 -8.42
CA PHE A 554 -43.31 -0.07 -9.71
C PHE A 554 -44.28 -1.26 -9.69
N GLY A 555 -44.48 -1.92 -8.54
CA GLY A 555 -45.33 -3.10 -8.42
C GLY A 555 -44.82 -4.34 -9.17
N ILE A 556 -43.50 -4.50 -9.30
CA ILE A 556 -42.87 -5.60 -10.07
C ILE A 556 -42.51 -6.75 -9.12
N ASP A 557 -43.30 -7.83 -9.13
CA ASP A 557 -43.07 -9.04 -8.34
C ASP A 557 -42.44 -10.20 -9.17
N THR A 558 -42.58 -10.14 -10.49
CA THR A 558 -42.13 -11.16 -11.44
C THR A 558 -40.60 -11.32 -11.50
N VAL A 559 -39.83 -10.29 -11.17
CA VAL A 559 -38.36 -10.32 -11.24
C VAL A 559 -37.78 -10.88 -9.94
N LYS A 560 -37.16 -12.07 -10.03
CA LYS A 560 -36.54 -12.72 -8.88
C LYS A 560 -35.23 -12.03 -8.46
N ILE A 561 -35.31 -11.15 -7.48
CA ILE A 561 -34.13 -10.51 -6.86
C ILE A 561 -33.58 -11.40 -5.73
N PRO A 562 -32.28 -11.78 -5.78
CA PRO A 562 -31.66 -12.59 -4.73
C PRO A 562 -31.73 -11.94 -3.34
N SER A 563 -31.96 -12.75 -2.30
CA SER A 563 -31.87 -12.26 -0.92
C SER A 563 -30.41 -11.93 -0.54
N ASN A 564 -30.26 -10.92 0.31
CA ASN A 564 -29.00 -10.67 1.03
C ASN A 564 -28.97 -11.54 2.30
N ARG A 565 -27.78 -11.74 2.88
CA ARG A 565 -27.58 -12.57 4.08
C ARG A 565 -27.46 -11.72 5.35
N MET A 566 -27.94 -10.48 5.30
CA MET A 566 -27.86 -9.52 6.39
C MET A 566 -28.82 -9.92 7.52
N PRO A 567 -28.43 -9.82 8.80
CA PRO A 567 -29.34 -9.96 9.95
C PRO A 567 -30.59 -9.08 9.81
N GLU A 568 -31.70 -9.49 10.42
CA GLU A 568 -33.02 -8.87 10.21
C GLU A 568 -33.07 -7.39 10.60
N GLU A 569 -32.60 -7.04 11.79
CA GLU A 569 -32.56 -5.65 12.27
C GLU A 569 -31.69 -4.76 11.40
N GLU A 570 -30.51 -5.27 11.01
CA GLU A 570 -29.57 -4.57 10.12
C GLU A 570 -30.18 -4.34 8.72
N ARG A 571 -30.92 -5.35 8.23
CA ARG A 571 -31.61 -5.32 6.95
C ARG A 571 -32.73 -4.29 6.97
N ALA A 572 -33.53 -4.25 8.03
CA ALA A 572 -34.61 -3.29 8.19
C ALA A 572 -34.10 -1.84 8.16
N PHE A 573 -33.05 -1.54 8.94
CA PHE A 573 -32.41 -0.22 8.94
C PHE A 573 -31.90 0.18 7.55
N LEU A 574 -31.11 -0.68 6.90
CA LEU A 574 -30.53 -0.35 5.61
C LEU A 574 -31.59 -0.23 4.50
N THR A 575 -32.62 -1.08 4.55
CA THR A 575 -33.79 -0.97 3.64
C THR A 575 -34.48 0.38 3.81
N GLN A 576 -34.70 0.85 5.04
CA GLN A 576 -35.29 2.16 5.29
C GLN A 576 -34.44 3.28 4.69
N VAL A 577 -33.13 3.29 4.93
CA VAL A 577 -32.22 4.31 4.37
C VAL A 577 -32.24 4.29 2.83
N VAL A 578 -32.24 3.11 2.21
CA VAL A 578 -32.34 2.96 0.76
C VAL A 578 -33.68 3.50 0.24
N ARG A 579 -34.78 3.17 0.90
CA ARG A 579 -36.12 3.65 0.55
C ARG A 579 -36.18 5.17 0.59
N GLU A 580 -35.77 5.77 1.71
CA GLU A 580 -35.72 7.23 1.90
C GLU A 580 -34.86 7.91 0.82
N SER A 581 -33.74 7.29 0.44
CA SER A 581 -32.88 7.78 -0.64
C SER A 581 -33.55 7.78 -2.01
N LEU A 582 -34.50 6.87 -2.26
CA LEU A 582 -35.17 6.70 -3.55
C LEU A 582 -36.47 7.51 -3.70
N ILE A 583 -37.09 7.95 -2.59
CA ILE A 583 -38.38 8.68 -2.59
C ILE A 583 -38.31 9.95 -3.43
N GLY A 584 -37.20 10.68 -3.38
CA GLY A 584 -36.99 11.92 -4.15
C GLY A 584 -36.41 11.72 -5.56
N MET A 585 -36.19 10.47 -6.01
CA MET A 585 -35.56 10.20 -7.31
C MET A 585 -36.58 10.04 -8.42
N THR A 586 -36.29 10.63 -9.58
CA THR A 586 -37.10 10.48 -10.80
C THR A 586 -37.00 9.07 -11.37
N VAL A 587 -37.89 8.73 -12.30
CA VAL A 587 -37.88 7.42 -12.96
C VAL A 587 -36.61 7.23 -13.80
N GLU A 588 -36.11 8.28 -14.43
CA GLU A 588 -34.86 8.32 -15.20
C GLU A 588 -33.65 8.07 -14.30
N GLN A 589 -33.65 8.68 -13.11
CA GLN A 589 -32.60 8.47 -12.11
C GLN A 589 -32.57 7.01 -11.62
N LYS A 590 -33.74 6.42 -11.35
CA LYS A 590 -33.87 5.00 -10.96
C LYS A 590 -33.46 4.07 -12.12
N ALA A 591 -33.88 4.37 -13.34
CA ALA A 591 -33.50 3.62 -14.55
C ALA A 591 -31.98 3.61 -14.73
N ARG A 592 -31.31 4.74 -14.51
CA ARG A 592 -29.87 4.84 -14.60
C ARG A 592 -29.15 4.03 -13.54
N ILE A 593 -29.63 4.04 -12.29
CA ILE A 593 -29.10 3.17 -11.23
C ILE A 593 -29.16 1.70 -11.67
N LEU A 594 -30.28 1.27 -12.28
CA LEU A 594 -30.42 -0.09 -12.81
C LEU A 594 -29.44 -0.37 -13.96
N VAL A 595 -29.21 0.58 -14.89
CA VAL A 595 -28.19 0.44 -15.95
C VAL A 595 -26.80 0.25 -15.35
N MET A 596 -26.44 1.01 -14.32
CA MET A 596 -25.15 0.86 -13.62
C MET A 596 -25.00 -0.52 -12.96
N PHE A 597 -26.07 -1.04 -12.35
CA PHE A 597 -26.06 -2.40 -11.78
C PHE A 597 -26.04 -3.47 -12.87
N TRP A 598 -26.68 -3.22 -14.01
CA TRP A 598 -26.68 -4.11 -15.16
C TRP A 598 -25.28 -4.26 -15.77
N LEU A 599 -24.50 -3.18 -15.83
CA LEU A 599 -23.12 -3.19 -16.33
C LEU A 599 -22.15 -3.96 -15.41
N HIS A 600 -22.57 -4.33 -14.20
CA HIS A 600 -21.74 -5.05 -13.25
C HIS A 600 -21.36 -6.46 -13.73
N SER A 601 -20.11 -6.88 -13.44
CA SER A 601 -19.56 -8.16 -13.91
C SER A 601 -20.19 -9.42 -13.29
N THR A 602 -21.00 -9.30 -12.24
CA THR A 602 -21.63 -10.44 -11.55
C THR A 602 -23.06 -10.65 -12.02
N LYS A 603 -23.38 -11.87 -12.47
CA LYS A 603 -24.74 -12.28 -12.86
C LYS A 603 -25.80 -11.97 -11.79
N LYS A 604 -25.44 -12.12 -10.49
CA LYS A 604 -26.30 -11.82 -9.33
C LYS A 604 -26.92 -10.41 -9.35
N LEU A 605 -26.23 -9.42 -9.92
CA LEU A 605 -26.74 -8.04 -10.07
C LEU A 605 -27.19 -7.76 -11.51
N SER A 606 -26.39 -8.21 -12.47
CA SER A 606 -26.64 -7.96 -13.87
C SER A 606 -27.98 -8.52 -14.33
N GLU A 607 -28.30 -9.77 -14.03
CA GLU A 607 -29.52 -10.40 -14.56
C GLU A 607 -30.79 -9.74 -13.99
N PRO A 608 -30.96 -9.56 -12.67
CA PRO A 608 -32.15 -8.89 -12.13
C PRO A 608 -32.27 -7.42 -12.57
N ALA A 609 -31.16 -6.66 -12.62
CA ALA A 609 -31.18 -5.27 -13.04
C ALA A 609 -31.62 -5.14 -14.51
N GLY A 610 -31.09 -5.99 -15.40
CA GLY A 610 -31.51 -6.04 -16.80
C GLY A 610 -32.99 -6.43 -16.94
N SER A 611 -33.47 -7.40 -16.16
CA SER A 611 -34.88 -7.75 -16.16
C SER A 611 -35.77 -6.60 -15.67
N LEU A 612 -35.40 -5.89 -14.61
CA LEU A 612 -36.16 -4.73 -14.12
C LEU A 612 -36.28 -3.62 -15.17
N LEU A 613 -35.23 -3.39 -15.97
CA LEU A 613 -35.25 -2.41 -17.05
C LEU A 613 -36.36 -2.67 -18.09
N LEU A 614 -36.83 -3.92 -18.25
CA LEU A 614 -37.93 -4.26 -19.16
C LEU A 614 -39.32 -3.85 -18.64
N TYR A 615 -39.45 -3.63 -17.33
CA TYR A 615 -40.74 -3.44 -16.66
C TYR A 615 -40.94 -2.04 -16.08
N ILE A 616 -39.85 -1.30 -15.81
CA ILE A 616 -39.96 0.12 -15.45
C ILE A 616 -40.43 0.96 -16.67
N ASP A 617 -40.59 2.27 -16.50
CA ASP A 617 -40.92 3.16 -17.61
C ASP A 617 -39.95 2.98 -18.78
N LYS A 618 -40.53 2.65 -19.95
CA LYS A 618 -39.77 2.27 -21.15
C LYS A 618 -38.95 3.43 -21.70
N SER A 619 -39.49 4.64 -21.67
CA SER A 619 -38.82 5.85 -22.16
C SER A 619 -37.60 6.19 -21.29
N ALA A 620 -37.77 6.14 -19.96
CA ALA A 620 -36.70 6.35 -19.01
C ALA A 620 -35.60 5.28 -19.12
N ALA A 621 -35.98 4.01 -19.27
CA ALA A 621 -35.05 2.90 -19.49
C ALA A 621 -34.26 3.07 -20.79
N ALA A 622 -34.93 3.35 -21.90
CA ALA A 622 -34.30 3.58 -23.20
C ALA A 622 -33.33 4.76 -23.15
N THR A 623 -33.75 5.88 -22.56
CA THR A 623 -32.91 7.08 -22.39
C THR A 623 -31.66 6.76 -21.57
N ALA A 624 -31.81 6.09 -20.43
CA ALA A 624 -30.68 5.74 -19.56
C ALA A 624 -29.66 4.82 -20.26
N ILE A 625 -30.15 3.85 -21.06
CA ILE A 625 -29.29 2.94 -21.84
C ILE A 625 -28.55 3.70 -22.94
N THR A 626 -29.26 4.50 -23.73
CA THR A 626 -28.68 5.29 -24.83
C THR A 626 -27.64 6.29 -24.32
N GLN A 627 -27.92 6.98 -23.21
CA GLN A 627 -26.93 7.86 -22.57
C GLN A 627 -25.68 7.10 -22.11
N ALA A 628 -25.84 5.93 -21.48
CA ALA A 628 -24.71 5.11 -21.03
C ALA A 628 -23.87 4.56 -22.20
N ILE A 629 -24.49 4.27 -23.35
CA ILE A 629 -23.81 3.91 -24.59
C ILE A 629 -23.01 5.10 -25.13
N ALA A 630 -23.62 6.28 -25.23
CA ALA A 630 -22.95 7.51 -25.68
C ALA A 630 -21.72 7.86 -24.82
N ARG A 631 -21.81 7.61 -23.50
CA ARG A 631 -20.71 7.78 -22.53
C ARG A 631 -19.64 6.68 -22.58
N ARG A 632 -19.77 5.68 -23.47
CA ARG A 632 -18.84 4.54 -23.60
C ARG A 632 -18.68 3.71 -22.31
N GLU A 633 -19.73 3.63 -21.50
CA GLU A 633 -19.73 2.87 -20.25
C GLU A 633 -19.85 1.35 -20.51
N PHE A 634 -20.33 0.97 -21.69
CA PHE A 634 -20.43 -0.42 -22.12
C PHE A 634 -19.10 -0.95 -22.69
N TRP A 635 -18.73 -2.17 -22.29
CA TRP A 635 -17.70 -2.94 -22.97
C TRP A 635 -18.33 -3.88 -24.02
N ALA A 636 -17.54 -4.32 -25.00
CA ALA A 636 -18.01 -5.02 -26.21
C ALA A 636 -19.02 -6.16 -26.00
N GLY A 637 -18.90 -6.94 -24.92
CA GLY A 637 -19.82 -8.05 -24.64
C GLY A 637 -21.18 -7.65 -24.07
N LYS A 638 -21.34 -6.41 -23.57
CA LYS A 638 -22.59 -5.88 -23.02
C LYS A 638 -23.35 -4.98 -24.02
N LEU A 639 -22.67 -4.41 -25.02
CA LEU A 639 -23.29 -3.63 -26.10
C LEU A 639 -24.36 -4.42 -26.86
N LYS A 640 -24.08 -5.68 -27.21
CA LYS A 640 -25.06 -6.56 -27.86
C LYS A 640 -26.31 -6.78 -27.00
N GLY A 641 -26.14 -6.87 -25.68
CA GLY A 641 -27.25 -6.96 -24.73
C GLY A 641 -28.03 -5.65 -24.60
N ALA A 642 -27.36 -4.50 -24.71
CA ALA A 642 -27.96 -3.16 -24.78
C ALA A 642 -28.91 -3.02 -25.96
N VAL A 643 -28.42 -3.36 -27.15
CA VAL A 643 -29.22 -3.32 -28.38
C VAL A 643 -30.41 -4.28 -28.28
N GLU A 644 -30.21 -5.51 -27.81
CA GLU A 644 -31.31 -6.47 -27.68
C GLU A 644 -32.38 -6.02 -26.68
N LEU A 645 -31.96 -5.45 -25.56
CA LEU A 645 -32.89 -4.91 -24.56
C LEU A 645 -33.63 -3.67 -25.09
N LEU A 646 -32.95 -2.79 -25.84
CA LEU A 646 -33.59 -1.66 -26.53
C LEU A 646 -34.62 -2.13 -27.55
N LYS A 647 -34.38 -3.19 -28.34
CA LYS A 647 -35.40 -3.71 -29.28
C LYS A 647 -36.73 -4.08 -28.61
N HIS A 648 -36.70 -4.48 -27.34
CA HIS A 648 -37.91 -4.82 -26.58
C HIS A 648 -38.59 -3.61 -25.94
N ILE A 649 -37.86 -2.51 -25.73
CA ILE A 649 -38.31 -1.34 -24.97
C ILE A 649 -38.58 -0.15 -25.90
N ASP A 650 -37.64 0.14 -26.80
CA ASP A 650 -37.66 1.19 -27.81
C ASP A 650 -36.87 0.75 -29.07
N PRO A 651 -37.55 0.16 -30.07
CA PRO A 651 -36.94 -0.28 -31.32
C PRO A 651 -36.26 0.85 -32.11
N SER A 652 -36.77 2.08 -32.03
CA SER A 652 -36.20 3.22 -32.74
C SER A 652 -34.84 3.62 -32.14
N ALA A 653 -34.75 3.67 -30.80
CA ALA A 653 -33.47 3.85 -30.13
C ALA A 653 -32.49 2.70 -30.41
N ALA A 654 -32.99 1.47 -30.56
CA ALA A 654 -32.15 0.32 -30.96
C ALA A 654 -31.57 0.48 -32.37
N GLU A 655 -32.37 0.97 -33.32
CA GLU A 655 -31.91 1.29 -34.68
C GLU A 655 -30.87 2.41 -34.67
N SER A 656 -31.13 3.53 -33.99
CA SER A 656 -30.17 4.64 -33.87
C SER A 656 -28.86 4.21 -33.19
N VAL A 657 -28.91 3.37 -32.17
CA VAL A 657 -27.71 2.81 -31.52
C VAL A 657 -26.98 1.83 -32.43
N THR A 658 -27.69 1.04 -33.24
CA THR A 658 -27.08 0.10 -34.20
C THR A 658 -26.40 0.86 -35.32
N GLU A 659 -27.06 1.88 -35.88
CA GLU A 659 -26.51 2.80 -36.87
C GLU A 659 -25.31 3.58 -36.29
N TRP A 660 -25.41 4.06 -35.05
CA TRP A 660 -24.27 4.66 -34.34
C TRP A 660 -23.15 3.65 -34.07
N MET A 661 -23.43 2.38 -33.81
CA MET A 661 -22.41 1.34 -33.63
C MET A 661 -21.72 1.00 -34.94
N ASP A 662 -22.46 0.98 -36.05
CA ASP A 662 -21.93 0.77 -37.39
C ASP A 662 -21.15 2.01 -37.86
N ASP A 663 -21.65 3.22 -37.61
CA ASP A 663 -20.94 4.48 -37.85
C ASP A 663 -19.77 4.66 -36.90
N VAL A 664 -19.80 4.25 -35.63
CA VAL A 664 -18.63 4.31 -34.73
C VAL A 664 -17.63 3.20 -35.03
N SER A 665 -18.05 2.03 -35.49
CA SER A 665 -17.13 1.00 -36.01
C SER A 665 -16.49 1.47 -37.32
N PHE A 666 -17.26 2.13 -38.18
CA PHE A 666 -16.82 2.75 -39.43
C PHE A 666 -15.92 3.96 -39.16
N GLN A 667 -16.30 4.93 -38.33
CA GLN A 667 -15.55 6.12 -37.88
C GLN A 667 -14.34 5.74 -37.02
N LEU A 668 -14.39 4.76 -36.12
CA LEU A 668 -13.18 4.28 -35.43
C LEU A 668 -12.25 3.56 -36.42
N SER A 669 -12.76 2.96 -37.49
CA SER A 669 -11.92 2.46 -38.58
C SER A 669 -11.42 3.60 -39.48
N VAL A 670 -12.23 4.62 -39.78
CA VAL A 670 -11.95 5.72 -40.72
C VAL A 670 -11.06 6.76 -40.05
N VAL A 671 -11.37 7.24 -38.85
CA VAL A 671 -10.54 8.17 -38.05
C VAL A 671 -9.23 7.51 -37.62
N SER A 672 -9.23 6.20 -37.26
CA SER A 672 -7.98 5.48 -36.98
C SER A 672 -7.15 5.28 -38.25
N ASN A 673 -7.77 4.94 -39.38
CA ASN A 673 -7.07 4.78 -40.66
C ASN A 673 -6.57 6.12 -41.22
N GLU A 674 -7.34 7.20 -41.07
CA GLU A 674 -7.00 8.54 -41.54
C GLU A 674 -5.92 9.18 -40.67
N ALA A 675 -6.02 9.08 -39.34
CA ALA A 675 -4.95 9.51 -38.45
C ALA A 675 -3.67 8.70 -38.67
N SER A 676 -3.76 7.39 -38.91
CA SER A 676 -2.58 6.56 -39.20
C SER A 676 -1.98 6.88 -40.58
N ARG A 677 -2.80 7.11 -41.61
CA ARG A 677 -2.33 7.57 -42.93
C ARG A 677 -1.65 8.92 -42.87
N LYS A 678 -2.25 9.87 -42.13
CA LYS A 678 -1.69 11.20 -41.92
C LYS A 678 -0.35 11.12 -41.20
N LEU A 679 -0.25 10.32 -40.14
CA LEU A 679 1.02 10.06 -39.46
C LEU A 679 2.05 9.37 -40.37
N ALA A 680 1.64 8.39 -41.21
CA ALA A 680 2.53 7.76 -42.18
C ALA A 680 3.05 8.75 -43.24
N GLN A 681 2.30 9.79 -43.57
CA GLN A 681 2.74 10.85 -44.49
C GLN A 681 3.61 11.91 -43.81
N GLU A 682 3.22 12.39 -42.63
CA GLU A 682 3.83 13.53 -41.95
C GLU A 682 5.03 13.18 -41.07
N LYS A 683 5.12 11.95 -40.57
CA LYS A 683 6.14 11.52 -39.61
C LYS A 683 7.13 10.54 -40.23
N ASP A 684 8.40 10.68 -39.88
CA ASP A 684 9.42 9.71 -40.30
C ASP A 684 9.36 8.42 -39.46
N ILE A 685 10.14 7.42 -39.84
CA ILE A 685 10.10 6.10 -39.18
C ILE A 685 10.63 6.16 -37.74
N ASP A 686 11.61 7.01 -37.46
CA ASP A 686 12.18 7.15 -36.11
C ASP A 686 11.18 7.84 -35.17
N GLU A 687 10.53 8.90 -35.62
CA GLU A 687 9.44 9.56 -34.89
C GLU A 687 8.28 8.60 -34.60
N LEU A 688 7.88 7.79 -35.59
CA LEU A 688 6.82 6.79 -35.40
C LEU A 688 7.25 5.67 -34.42
N VAL A 689 8.52 5.26 -34.44
CA VAL A 689 9.09 4.29 -33.49
C VAL A 689 9.09 4.85 -32.07
N GLU A 690 9.43 6.13 -31.87
CA GLU A 690 9.32 6.79 -30.56
C GLU A 690 7.87 6.87 -30.09
N MET A 691 6.93 7.13 -31.00
CA MET A 691 5.50 7.20 -30.70
C MET A 691 4.92 5.87 -30.20
N LEU A 692 5.53 4.72 -30.50
CA LEU A 692 5.18 3.44 -29.89
C LEU A 692 5.37 3.46 -28.36
N ALA A 693 6.18 4.36 -27.82
CA ALA A 693 6.38 4.54 -26.37
C ALA A 693 5.45 5.59 -25.74
N SER A 694 4.56 6.22 -26.51
CA SER A 694 3.62 7.25 -26.04
C SER A 694 2.77 6.77 -24.85
N GLN A 695 2.39 7.69 -23.96
CA GLN A 695 1.46 7.39 -22.86
C GLN A 695 0.03 7.13 -23.38
N SER A 696 -0.36 7.79 -24.46
CA SER A 696 -1.67 7.62 -25.07
C SER A 696 -1.79 6.29 -25.82
N TRP A 697 -2.85 5.53 -25.53
CA TRP A 697 -3.11 4.26 -26.21
C TRP A 697 -3.43 4.45 -27.69
N SER A 698 -4.19 5.49 -28.06
CA SER A 698 -4.54 5.79 -29.46
C SER A 698 -3.30 6.14 -30.27
N MET A 699 -2.40 6.95 -29.73
CA MET A 699 -1.16 7.34 -30.41
C MET A 699 -0.24 6.14 -30.67
N ARG A 700 -0.10 5.23 -29.71
CA ARG A 700 0.68 3.99 -29.92
C ARG A 700 0.08 3.11 -31.02
N ARG A 701 -1.26 3.01 -31.07
CA ARG A 701 -1.96 2.21 -32.08
C ARG A 701 -1.81 2.83 -33.46
N ASN A 702 -2.07 4.13 -33.59
CA ASN A 702 -1.94 4.83 -34.86
C ASN A 702 -0.49 4.82 -35.36
N ALA A 703 0.49 4.93 -34.47
CA ALA A 703 1.90 4.79 -34.83
C ALA A 703 2.22 3.36 -35.32
N ALA A 704 1.71 2.32 -34.66
CA ALA A 704 1.89 0.94 -35.10
C ALA A 704 1.26 0.68 -36.49
N ASP A 705 0.05 1.19 -36.71
CA ASP A 705 -0.65 1.08 -38.00
C ASP A 705 0.06 1.91 -39.09
N ALA A 706 0.52 3.13 -38.78
CA ALA A 706 1.32 3.96 -39.69
C ALA A 706 2.65 3.31 -40.07
N LEU A 707 3.36 2.74 -39.09
CA LEU A 707 4.60 1.99 -39.34
C LEU A 707 4.35 0.80 -40.26
N SER A 708 3.24 0.06 -40.08
CA SER A 708 2.91 -1.08 -40.94
C SER A 708 2.67 -0.71 -42.40
N GLN A 709 2.21 0.53 -42.64
CA GLN A 709 2.02 1.09 -43.98
C GLN A 709 3.32 1.63 -44.57
N LYS A 710 4.19 2.21 -43.74
CA LYS A 710 5.39 2.95 -44.17
C LYS A 710 6.68 2.12 -44.26
N CYS A 711 6.84 1.10 -43.41
CA CYS A 711 8.06 0.29 -43.39
C CYS A 711 8.09 -0.67 -44.58
N GLU A 712 9.17 -0.59 -45.36
CA GLU A 712 9.39 -1.43 -46.53
C GLU A 712 10.72 -2.19 -46.46
N SER A 713 11.71 -1.66 -45.74
CA SER A 713 13.05 -2.25 -45.65
C SER A 713 13.28 -3.04 -44.37
N ASN A 714 14.26 -3.96 -44.43
CA ASN A 714 14.69 -4.75 -43.28
C ASN A 714 15.33 -3.90 -42.17
N GLU A 715 15.94 -2.77 -42.53
CA GLU A 715 16.54 -1.83 -41.58
C GLU A 715 15.46 -1.16 -40.71
N GLU A 716 14.38 -0.69 -41.35
CA GLU A 716 13.25 -0.05 -40.69
C GLU A 716 12.49 -1.00 -39.77
N ILE A 717 12.28 -2.24 -40.23
CA ILE A 717 11.71 -3.30 -39.39
C ILE A 717 12.63 -3.59 -38.19
N GLY A 718 13.95 -3.51 -38.38
CA GLY A 718 14.95 -3.60 -37.32
C GLY A 718 14.70 -2.59 -36.19
N LYS A 719 14.40 -1.34 -36.52
CA LYS A 719 14.08 -0.28 -35.54
C LYS A 719 12.86 -0.63 -34.69
N VAL A 720 11.81 -1.22 -35.29
CA VAL A 720 10.62 -1.69 -34.56
C VAL A 720 10.94 -2.89 -33.67
N ILE A 721 11.82 -3.79 -34.11
CA ILE A 721 12.27 -4.96 -33.34
C ILE A 721 12.99 -4.51 -32.05
N ASP A 722 13.80 -3.45 -32.10
CA ASP A 722 14.52 -2.95 -30.93
C ASP A 722 13.58 -2.47 -29.82
N VAL A 723 12.39 -1.97 -30.17
CA VAL A 723 11.35 -1.56 -29.20
C VAL A 723 10.86 -2.74 -28.35
N LEU A 724 11.01 -3.99 -28.80
CA LEU A 724 10.69 -5.17 -27.98
C LEU A 724 11.55 -5.28 -26.71
N ARG A 725 12.67 -4.55 -26.63
CA ARG A 725 13.54 -4.46 -25.45
C ARG A 725 13.26 -3.24 -24.58
N HIS A 726 12.33 -2.38 -24.98
CA HIS A 726 12.04 -1.13 -24.30
C HIS A 726 11.51 -1.35 -22.86
N LYS A 727 11.86 -0.46 -21.92
CA LYS A 727 11.47 -0.56 -20.49
C LYS A 727 9.95 -0.54 -20.26
N ASN A 728 9.23 0.25 -21.05
CA ASN A 728 7.77 0.35 -21.00
C ASN A 728 7.09 -0.85 -21.67
N TYR A 729 6.33 -1.63 -20.90
CA TYR A 729 5.64 -2.82 -21.43
C TYR A 729 4.62 -2.50 -22.52
N LYS A 730 3.99 -1.31 -22.47
CA LYS A 730 3.01 -0.87 -23.48
C LYS A 730 3.67 -0.60 -24.83
N ALA A 731 4.92 -0.17 -24.83
CA ALA A 731 5.71 0.02 -26.04
C ALA A 731 6.04 -1.31 -26.71
N ARG A 732 6.44 -2.31 -25.89
CA ARG A 732 6.71 -3.67 -26.39
C ARG A 732 5.47 -4.32 -27.01
N GLU A 733 4.30 -4.09 -26.40
CA GLU A 733 3.01 -4.56 -26.93
C GLU A 733 2.67 -3.89 -28.28
N ALA A 734 2.83 -2.57 -28.37
CA ALA A 734 2.60 -1.82 -29.61
C ALA A 734 3.56 -2.22 -30.74
N ALA A 735 4.83 -2.44 -30.42
CA ALA A 735 5.82 -2.94 -31.38
C ALA A 735 5.49 -4.35 -31.89
N LEU A 736 5.07 -5.26 -31.02
CA LEU A 736 4.58 -6.58 -31.44
C LEU A 736 3.36 -6.47 -32.36
N PHE A 737 2.45 -5.54 -32.07
CA PHE A 737 1.28 -5.31 -32.93
C PHE A 737 1.68 -4.79 -34.31
N ALA A 738 2.60 -3.82 -34.38
CA ALA A 738 3.16 -3.31 -35.64
C ALA A 738 3.82 -4.43 -36.46
N LEU A 739 4.70 -5.23 -35.83
CA LEU A 739 5.35 -6.38 -36.47
C LEU A 739 4.34 -7.42 -36.97
N GLY A 740 3.25 -7.64 -36.21
CA GLY A 740 2.15 -8.51 -36.61
C GLY A 740 1.42 -8.01 -37.86
N ALA A 741 1.20 -6.69 -37.97
CA ALA A 741 0.63 -6.07 -39.16
C ALA A 741 1.61 -6.10 -40.36
N MET A 742 2.92 -6.13 -40.09
CA MET A 742 4.00 -6.28 -41.09
C MET A 742 4.29 -7.75 -41.45
N SER A 743 3.40 -8.69 -41.17
CA SER A 743 3.67 -10.14 -41.35
C SER A 743 3.99 -10.57 -42.78
N ARG A 744 3.75 -9.72 -43.78
CA ARG A 744 4.23 -9.91 -45.16
C ARG A 744 5.77 -9.97 -45.25
N HIS A 745 6.48 -9.28 -44.36
CA HIS A 745 7.93 -9.26 -44.31
C HIS A 745 8.49 -10.46 -43.53
N ALA A 746 9.49 -11.15 -44.09
CA ALA A 746 10.10 -12.33 -43.49
C ALA A 746 10.77 -12.02 -42.13
N GLN A 747 11.44 -10.87 -42.01
CA GLN A 747 12.09 -10.45 -40.78
C GLN A 747 11.10 -10.17 -39.64
N ALA A 748 9.92 -9.61 -39.94
CA ALA A 748 8.88 -9.39 -38.95
C ALA A 748 8.33 -10.73 -38.40
N ARG A 749 8.12 -11.72 -39.28
CA ARG A 749 7.74 -13.09 -38.87
C ARG A 749 8.82 -13.76 -38.01
N ALA A 750 10.09 -13.64 -38.40
CA ALA A 750 11.22 -14.15 -37.63
C ALA A 750 11.32 -13.49 -36.25
N ALA A 751 11.09 -12.18 -36.16
CA ALA A 751 11.09 -11.46 -34.89
C ALA A 751 9.94 -11.88 -33.97
N ILE A 752 8.74 -12.11 -34.50
CA ILE A 752 7.60 -12.64 -33.72
C ILE A 752 7.92 -14.03 -33.19
N ALA A 753 8.50 -14.90 -34.02
CA ALA A 753 8.94 -16.24 -33.59
C ALA A 753 10.02 -16.17 -32.50
N GLY A 754 11.02 -15.31 -32.66
CA GLY A 754 12.06 -15.05 -31.65
C GLY A 754 11.49 -14.48 -30.34
N ALA A 755 10.45 -13.64 -30.43
CA ALA A 755 9.78 -13.03 -29.30
C ALA A 755 9.04 -14.04 -28.41
N LEU A 756 8.78 -15.27 -28.88
CA LEU A 756 8.33 -16.39 -28.05
C LEU A 756 9.35 -16.72 -26.94
N ASN A 757 10.63 -16.35 -27.09
CA ASN A 757 11.70 -16.56 -26.12
C ASN A 757 12.21 -15.26 -25.47
N ALA A 758 11.48 -14.15 -25.63
CA ALA A 758 11.86 -12.86 -25.04
C ALA A 758 11.98 -12.94 -23.51
N PRO A 759 12.84 -12.13 -22.86
CA PRO A 759 13.03 -12.16 -21.40
C PRO A 759 11.75 -11.83 -20.62
N TYR A 760 10.90 -10.95 -21.17
CA TYR A 760 9.67 -10.49 -20.55
C TYR A 760 8.48 -11.39 -20.90
N TRP A 761 7.76 -11.87 -19.88
CA TRP A 761 6.62 -12.78 -20.09
C TRP A 761 5.44 -12.15 -20.84
N GLN A 762 5.25 -10.83 -20.75
CA GLN A 762 4.22 -10.12 -21.50
C GLN A 762 4.47 -10.22 -23.00
N VAL A 763 5.73 -10.02 -23.41
CA VAL A 763 6.16 -10.13 -24.82
C VAL A 763 5.95 -11.55 -25.31
N ARG A 764 6.37 -12.57 -24.56
CA ARG A 764 6.13 -13.98 -24.92
C ARG A 764 4.65 -14.30 -25.08
N ARG A 765 3.80 -13.80 -24.17
CA ARG A 765 2.34 -14.01 -24.22
C ARG A 765 1.73 -13.37 -25.46
N ASP A 766 2.13 -12.14 -25.79
CA ASP A 766 1.53 -11.40 -26.90
C ASP A 766 2.07 -11.88 -28.24
N ALA A 767 3.36 -12.19 -28.31
CA ALA A 767 3.98 -12.87 -29.45
C ALA A 767 3.29 -14.21 -29.73
N LEU A 768 2.99 -15.02 -28.71
CA LEU A 768 2.26 -16.28 -28.87
C LEU A 768 0.91 -16.08 -29.57
N LYS A 769 0.13 -15.08 -29.14
CA LYS A 769 -1.19 -14.81 -29.76
C LYS A 769 -1.07 -14.37 -31.21
N ILE A 770 -0.07 -13.56 -31.52
CA ILE A 770 0.17 -13.04 -32.87
C ILE A 770 0.70 -14.18 -33.76
N TYR A 771 1.70 -14.91 -33.30
CA TYR A 771 2.28 -16.07 -33.97
C TYR A 771 1.19 -17.07 -34.36
N LEU A 772 0.29 -17.46 -33.44
CA LEU A 772 -0.80 -18.38 -33.75
C LEU A 772 -1.85 -17.79 -34.69
N ARG A 773 -2.13 -16.49 -34.63
CA ARG A 773 -3.07 -15.83 -35.56
C ARG A 773 -2.55 -15.84 -37.00
N LEU A 774 -1.22 -15.76 -37.17
CA LEU A 774 -0.57 -15.86 -38.48
C LEU A 774 -0.54 -17.31 -39.02
N ASN A 775 -1.17 -18.26 -38.33
CA ASN A 775 -1.38 -19.67 -38.69
C ASN A 775 -0.16 -20.40 -39.27
N PRO A 776 0.92 -20.55 -38.49
CA PRO A 776 1.97 -21.49 -38.83
C PRO A 776 1.43 -22.93 -38.71
N PRO A 777 1.83 -23.85 -39.61
CA PRO A 777 1.43 -25.25 -39.56
C PRO A 777 1.79 -25.94 -38.23
N ASP A 778 2.80 -25.44 -37.52
CA ASP A 778 3.33 -26.06 -36.28
C ASP A 778 2.68 -25.51 -34.99
N ALA A 779 1.47 -24.93 -35.08
CA ALA A 779 0.80 -24.26 -33.98
C ALA A 779 0.63 -25.14 -32.72
N ILE A 780 0.29 -26.42 -32.90
CA ILE A 780 0.10 -27.39 -31.80
C ILE A 780 1.44 -27.68 -31.10
N ASP A 781 2.51 -27.91 -31.87
CA ASP A 781 3.84 -28.18 -31.33
C ASP A 781 4.39 -27.01 -30.52
N VAL A 782 4.21 -25.78 -31.02
CA VAL A 782 4.59 -24.56 -30.31
C VAL A 782 3.81 -24.42 -29.00
N LEU A 783 2.51 -24.70 -29.01
CA LEU A 783 1.68 -24.69 -27.81
C LEU A 783 2.16 -25.73 -26.78
N PHE A 784 2.43 -26.95 -27.22
CA PHE A 784 2.93 -28.02 -26.36
C PHE A 784 4.29 -27.68 -25.77
N HIS A 785 5.22 -27.18 -26.59
CA HIS A 785 6.54 -26.74 -26.17
C HIS A 785 6.45 -25.63 -25.10
N ILE A 786 5.59 -24.63 -25.29
CA ILE A 786 5.40 -23.52 -24.34
C ILE A 786 4.80 -24.01 -23.02
N ILE A 787 3.89 -24.98 -23.07
CA ILE A 787 3.28 -25.57 -21.86
C ILE A 787 4.33 -26.35 -21.06
N GLN A 788 5.22 -27.08 -21.72
CA GLN A 788 6.21 -27.94 -21.08
C GLN A 788 7.42 -27.18 -20.53
N ARG A 789 7.93 -26.19 -21.26
CA ARG A 789 9.12 -25.44 -20.83
C ARG A 789 8.91 -24.66 -19.52
N ARG A 790 10.00 -24.32 -18.83
CA ARG A 790 9.94 -23.47 -17.62
C ARG A 790 9.61 -22.02 -17.99
N ASP A 791 8.31 -21.69 -17.97
CA ASP A 791 7.80 -20.38 -18.35
C ASP A 791 6.88 -19.77 -17.28
N SER A 792 6.58 -18.48 -17.43
CA SER A 792 5.60 -17.74 -16.63
C SER A 792 4.22 -18.38 -16.73
N ARG A 793 3.54 -18.43 -15.58
CA ARG A 793 2.18 -18.98 -15.45
C ARG A 793 1.20 -18.33 -16.42
N GLN A 794 1.37 -17.04 -16.73
CA GLN A 794 0.54 -16.28 -17.65
C GLN A 794 0.70 -16.73 -19.10
N VAL A 795 1.92 -17.09 -19.52
CA VAL A 795 2.22 -17.58 -20.87
C VAL A 795 1.68 -18.99 -21.04
N LYS A 796 1.93 -19.88 -20.06
CA LYS A 796 1.35 -21.23 -20.04
C LYS A 796 -0.17 -21.22 -20.06
N LEU A 797 -0.80 -20.34 -19.28
CA LEU A 797 -2.25 -20.18 -19.27
C LEU A 797 -2.78 -19.68 -20.62
N ALA A 798 -2.06 -18.78 -21.30
CA ALA A 798 -2.44 -18.35 -22.64
C ALA A 798 -2.36 -19.52 -23.63
N ALA A 799 -1.27 -20.28 -23.62
CA ALA A 799 -1.13 -21.48 -24.46
C ALA A 799 -2.26 -22.50 -24.22
N VAL A 800 -2.58 -22.82 -22.96
CA VAL A 800 -3.69 -23.73 -22.65
C VAL A 800 -5.05 -23.20 -23.11
N LYS A 801 -5.28 -21.88 -23.09
CA LYS A 801 -6.51 -21.30 -23.65
C LYS A 801 -6.58 -21.44 -25.17
N GLU A 802 -5.45 -21.26 -25.86
CA GLU A 802 -5.38 -21.34 -27.32
C GLU A 802 -5.49 -22.80 -27.82
N LEU A 803 -5.06 -23.79 -27.03
CA LEU A 803 -5.36 -25.22 -27.30
C LEU A 803 -6.86 -25.47 -27.47
N GLY A 804 -7.71 -24.67 -26.83
CA GLY A 804 -9.17 -24.73 -27.00
C GLY A 804 -9.68 -24.49 -28.43
N ARG A 805 -8.85 -23.98 -29.35
CA ARG A 805 -9.18 -23.86 -30.78
C ARG A 805 -8.91 -25.13 -31.58
N TYR A 806 -8.12 -26.05 -31.03
CA TYR A 806 -7.64 -27.27 -31.68
C TYR A 806 -8.24 -28.53 -31.01
N MET A 807 -9.45 -28.42 -30.45
CA MET A 807 -10.10 -29.51 -29.69
C MET A 807 -10.50 -30.72 -30.55
N ASN A 808 -10.41 -30.61 -31.87
CA ASN A 808 -10.64 -31.71 -32.81
C ASN A 808 -9.41 -32.64 -32.94
N ASP A 809 -8.25 -32.21 -32.42
CA ASP A 809 -7.02 -33.01 -32.43
C ASP A 809 -6.93 -33.86 -31.16
N GLU A 810 -6.81 -35.17 -31.33
CA GLU A 810 -6.77 -36.13 -30.22
C GLU A 810 -5.56 -35.90 -29.29
N GLN A 811 -4.42 -35.47 -29.83
CA GLN A 811 -3.22 -35.17 -29.05
C GLN A 811 -3.47 -33.98 -28.11
N VAL A 812 -4.24 -32.98 -28.55
CA VAL A 812 -4.62 -31.83 -27.73
C VAL A 812 -5.52 -32.26 -26.57
N VAL A 813 -6.47 -33.16 -26.82
CA VAL A 813 -7.34 -33.71 -25.78
C VAL A 813 -6.53 -34.50 -24.74
N HIS A 814 -5.61 -35.36 -25.19
CA HIS A 814 -4.70 -36.08 -24.29
C HIS A 814 -3.88 -35.11 -23.45
N LYS A 815 -3.29 -34.09 -24.08
CA LYS A 815 -2.46 -33.11 -23.39
C LYS A 815 -3.23 -32.32 -22.33
N LEU A 816 -4.48 -31.97 -22.60
CA LEU A 816 -5.34 -31.29 -21.62
C LEU A 816 -5.69 -32.19 -20.43
N LYS A 817 -5.87 -33.51 -20.65
CA LYS A 817 -6.04 -34.50 -19.56
C LYS A 817 -4.78 -34.58 -18.69
N ASP A 818 -3.59 -34.64 -19.31
CA ASP A 818 -2.31 -34.65 -18.59
C ASP A 818 -2.14 -33.38 -17.75
N ILE A 819 -2.40 -32.20 -18.34
CA ILE A 819 -2.30 -30.92 -17.63
C ILE A 819 -3.27 -30.85 -16.46
N HIS A 820 -4.48 -31.41 -16.59
CA HIS A 820 -5.46 -31.44 -15.52
C HIS A 820 -5.00 -32.33 -14.34
N ALA A 821 -4.43 -33.50 -14.65
CA ALA A 821 -4.00 -34.50 -13.67
C ALA A 821 -2.67 -34.14 -12.99
N ASP A 822 -1.76 -33.44 -13.68
CA ASP A 822 -0.42 -33.15 -13.19
C ASP A 822 -0.40 -32.02 -12.13
N GLY A 823 -0.07 -32.41 -10.89
CA GLY A 823 0.03 -31.52 -9.73
C GLY A 823 1.07 -30.41 -9.82
N HIS A 824 2.05 -30.50 -10.74
CA HIS A 824 3.05 -29.46 -10.98
C HIS A 824 2.46 -28.24 -11.70
N PHE A 825 1.32 -28.38 -12.40
CA PHE A 825 0.63 -27.23 -13.00
C PHE A 825 -0.15 -26.43 -11.96
N ASN A 826 -0.07 -25.10 -12.09
CA ASN A 826 -0.83 -24.17 -11.25
C ASN A 826 -2.34 -24.43 -11.34
N GLN A 827 -3.06 -24.30 -10.22
CA GLN A 827 -4.50 -24.55 -10.11
C GLN A 827 -5.34 -23.86 -11.22
N ARG A 828 -5.02 -22.62 -11.60
CA ARG A 828 -5.74 -21.91 -12.68
C ARG A 828 -5.58 -22.58 -14.05
N ILE A 829 -4.40 -23.13 -14.33
CA ILE A 829 -4.12 -23.84 -15.59
C ILE A 829 -4.91 -25.15 -15.62
N ARG A 830 -4.85 -25.92 -14.52
CA ARG A 830 -5.60 -27.18 -14.36
C ARG A 830 -7.12 -26.99 -14.50
N THR A 831 -7.66 -25.96 -13.86
CA THR A 831 -9.09 -25.62 -13.94
C THR A 831 -9.48 -25.16 -15.36
N THR A 832 -8.56 -24.49 -16.07
CA THR A 832 -8.81 -24.07 -17.46
C THR A 832 -8.83 -25.27 -18.40
N ALA A 833 -7.90 -26.22 -18.23
CA ALA A 833 -7.87 -27.47 -18.98
C ALA A 833 -9.14 -28.30 -18.72
N GLU A 834 -9.55 -28.46 -17.47
CA GLU A 834 -10.82 -29.12 -17.09
C GLU A 834 -12.03 -28.47 -17.79
N ARG A 835 -12.09 -27.14 -17.79
CA ARG A 835 -13.18 -26.40 -18.45
C ARG A 835 -13.19 -26.60 -19.97
N LEU A 836 -12.03 -26.78 -20.60
CA LEU A 836 -11.95 -27.07 -22.03
C LEU A 836 -12.38 -28.51 -22.33
N LEU A 837 -11.94 -29.48 -21.51
CA LEU A 837 -12.36 -30.88 -21.63
C LEU A 837 -13.88 -31.05 -21.49
N ARG A 838 -14.53 -30.28 -20.62
CA ARG A 838 -16.00 -30.27 -20.46
C ARG A 838 -16.78 -29.76 -21.69
N LYS A 839 -16.11 -29.12 -22.66
CA LYS A 839 -16.74 -28.64 -23.90
C LYS A 839 -16.78 -29.68 -25.01
N ILE A 840 -16.08 -30.81 -24.84
CA ILE A 840 -16.15 -31.92 -25.79
C ILE A 840 -17.50 -32.61 -25.58
N PRO A 841 -18.37 -32.68 -26.61
CA PRO A 841 -19.59 -33.49 -26.55
C PRO A 841 -19.23 -34.93 -26.17
N LYS A 842 -20.01 -35.55 -25.28
CA LYS A 842 -19.82 -36.95 -24.90
C LYS A 842 -20.02 -37.90 -26.07
#